data_AF-A9ES63-F1
#
_entry.id   AF-A9ES63-F1
#
_cell.length_a   1.000
_cell.length_b   1.000
_cell.length_c   1.000
_cell.angle_alpha   90.00
_cell.angle_beta   90.00
_cell.angle_gamma   90.00
#
_symmetry.space_group_name_H-M   'P 1'
#
loop_
_entity.id
_entity.type
_entity.pdbx_description
1 polymer ?
#
loop_
_entity_poly.entity_id
_entity_poly.type
_entity_poly.pdbx_seq_one_letter_code
_entity_poly.pdbx_strand_id
1 'polypeptide(L)'
;MTKESSLAAAGSPRHAAPAALHPALVLSAYLEPLVRGRRVAVVGDATIGLADRLLQRGARLVHAYDPDAARVAEKLARTAPTRQPHPNVAVFEGDLGVRDGAFDTLVIPDLSLFADPAEVVRRARRLTAASGVAVIASPNPEAARGLLPAGARRGAAPGYYALYDLVALQFKQVRMVGQAPFVGYTVAEFAPKGEPEVSVDTSILDASEEPEWFIAVAGERLPRLDAFAVIELPFADFPGASAGPPPEALIEAEGRAQRLGGELAELRTRHQRDREDAGVRAESAVATAARLAEVEAELEARAARLRDVEARAGDAHVRAERLSHQIRDMEEELRSQRDRATRLAKQLDDEKRVRTKVELELGMIRNKPEIAGARDRLDAATSDLEAARARIAELEARPAVAAPDPALVARVEELEAAAAGSRRELSKLMSERDTARRRAQESERALEEARRAAGRVEELEAARAELARDRDRQKERADRNERESRALEDQRSALDARRLLLEARIVELEQTVVALEQRASELEKRDAGEAAAAEIAGLEEALRDRGHVIASLMAQLRESERVGKELVDELGTVFASAPAGDGGPGQAADGGQGGALAGQGGPGGAVEALRQQLDALARSAASSEADLRAAGWKIAQLERELTEARGTAGSPPALHEELEQALVAAQAEIAALRRAAERDDVAVAREDVAAAREDVAVAREDVAVVREDVAVAREDVAVVREDVAVAREDVAVVRDDVGVPPEVIEQTVLLQQVASAVEASV
;
A
#
# COMPACT_ATOMS: atom_id res chain seq x y z
N MET A 1 21.00 -58.24 -54.13
CA MET A 1 20.52 -59.09 -53.02
C MET A 1 19.86 -58.17 -52.00
N THR A 2 18.60 -58.46 -51.74
CA THR A 2 17.57 -57.68 -51.07
C THR A 2 17.76 -57.56 -49.55
N LYS A 3 17.63 -56.36 -48.99
CA LYS A 3 17.13 -56.05 -47.63
C LYS A 3 16.54 -54.65 -47.68
N GLU A 4 15.24 -54.55 -47.94
CA GLU A 4 14.14 -54.49 -46.96
C GLU A 4 13.83 -53.05 -46.54
N SER A 5 12.58 -52.69 -46.84
CA SER A 5 11.90 -51.43 -46.58
C SER A 5 11.45 -51.37 -45.12
N SER A 6 11.59 -50.22 -44.46
CA SER A 6 10.77 -49.87 -43.30
C SER A 6 10.40 -48.39 -43.30
N LEU A 7 9.38 -48.07 -44.10
CA LEU A 7 8.37 -47.12 -43.66
C LEU A 7 7.67 -47.71 -42.42
N ALA A 8 7.83 -47.10 -41.25
CA ALA A 8 6.81 -46.92 -40.19
C ALA A 8 7.47 -46.68 -38.81
N ALA A 9 7.41 -45.43 -38.33
CA ALA A 9 7.22 -45.05 -36.92
C ALA A 9 7.35 -43.51 -36.86
N ALA A 10 6.22 -42.82 -36.95
CA ALA A 10 5.59 -42.18 -35.81
C ALA A 10 6.11 -40.75 -35.63
N GLY A 11 5.31 -39.80 -36.12
CA GLY A 11 5.40 -38.41 -35.68
C GLY A 11 5.17 -38.35 -34.17
N SER A 12 6.23 -38.07 -33.42
CA SER A 12 6.10 -37.70 -32.02
C SER A 12 5.40 -36.34 -31.94
N PRO A 13 4.32 -36.21 -31.14
CA PRO A 13 3.66 -34.93 -30.94
C PRO A 13 4.66 -33.97 -30.27
N ARG A 14 4.82 -32.79 -30.87
CA ARG A 14 5.51 -31.64 -30.26
C ARG A 14 5.02 -31.52 -28.82
N HIS A 15 5.88 -31.85 -27.86
CA HIS A 15 5.54 -31.76 -26.44
C HIS A 15 5.20 -30.31 -26.12
N ALA A 16 3.94 -30.08 -25.74
CA ALA A 16 3.60 -28.91 -24.96
C ALA A 16 4.54 -28.86 -23.74
N ALA A 17 5.03 -27.68 -23.37
CA ALA A 17 5.91 -27.52 -22.22
C ALA A 17 5.35 -28.32 -21.02
N PRO A 18 6.15 -29.20 -20.39
CA PRO A 18 5.66 -30.03 -19.29
C PRO A 18 5.15 -29.12 -18.17
N ALA A 19 3.95 -29.41 -17.66
CA ALA A 19 3.41 -28.73 -16.50
C ALA A 19 4.40 -28.89 -15.35
N ALA A 20 4.73 -27.80 -14.65
CA ALA A 20 5.65 -27.82 -13.53
C ALA A 20 5.21 -28.86 -12.49
N LEU A 21 6.18 -29.60 -11.95
CA LEU A 21 5.93 -30.72 -11.06
C LEU A 21 5.38 -30.18 -9.71
N HIS A 22 4.23 -30.71 -9.28
CA HIS A 22 3.49 -30.22 -8.11
C HIS A 22 3.26 -31.35 -7.07
N PRO A 23 3.33 -31.07 -5.75
CA PRO A 23 3.15 -32.09 -4.70
C PRO A 23 1.88 -32.92 -4.83
N ALA A 24 0.75 -32.28 -5.15
CA ALA A 24 -0.56 -32.95 -5.25
C ALA A 24 -0.64 -34.03 -6.35
N LEU A 25 0.33 -34.09 -7.27
CA LEU A 25 0.36 -35.09 -8.33
C LEU A 25 0.47 -36.52 -7.81
N VAL A 26 1.08 -36.73 -6.64
CA VAL A 26 1.17 -38.06 -6.01
C VAL A 26 -0.20 -38.64 -5.67
N LEU A 27 -1.19 -37.77 -5.40
CA LEU A 27 -2.57 -38.19 -5.14
C LEU A 27 -3.18 -38.93 -6.34
N SER A 28 -2.70 -38.68 -7.56
CA SER A 28 -3.20 -39.41 -8.73
C SER A 28 -2.93 -40.91 -8.67
N ALA A 29 -1.80 -41.32 -8.10
CA ALA A 29 -1.46 -42.74 -7.89
C ALA A 29 -2.06 -43.26 -6.58
N TYR A 30 -1.89 -42.52 -5.47
CA TYR A 30 -2.38 -42.95 -4.16
C TYR A 30 -3.90 -43.19 -4.13
N LEU A 31 -4.66 -42.38 -4.88
CA LEU A 31 -6.12 -42.46 -4.90
C LEU A 31 -6.68 -43.37 -6.01
N GLU A 32 -5.85 -44.11 -6.74
CA GLU A 32 -6.29 -44.98 -7.84
C GLU A 32 -7.47 -45.90 -7.44
N PRO A 33 -7.46 -46.58 -6.27
CA PRO A 33 -8.59 -47.43 -5.83
C PRO A 33 -9.90 -46.67 -5.62
N LEU A 34 -9.84 -45.35 -5.40
CA LEU A 34 -11.02 -44.51 -5.15
C LEU A 34 -11.59 -43.91 -6.43
N VAL A 35 -10.78 -43.78 -7.48
CA VAL A 35 -11.18 -43.07 -8.70
C VAL A 35 -11.53 -44.00 -9.85
N ARG A 36 -10.99 -45.22 -9.89
CA ARG A 36 -11.22 -46.17 -10.98
C ARG A 36 -12.71 -46.45 -11.21
N GLY A 37 -13.19 -46.15 -12.41
CA GLY A 37 -14.59 -46.30 -12.84
C GLY A 37 -15.58 -45.30 -12.22
N ARG A 38 -15.10 -44.33 -11.44
CA ARG A 38 -15.93 -43.41 -10.65
C ARG A 38 -16.04 -42.01 -11.26
N ARG A 39 -17.07 -41.26 -10.85
CA ARG A 39 -17.22 -39.84 -11.18
C ARG A 39 -16.47 -39.01 -10.14
N VAL A 40 -15.51 -38.22 -10.58
CA VAL A 40 -14.58 -37.50 -9.71
C VAL A 40 -14.75 -35.99 -9.87
N ALA A 41 -14.75 -35.26 -8.76
CA ALA A 41 -14.57 -33.81 -8.75
C ALA A 41 -13.18 -33.48 -8.21
N VAL A 42 -12.48 -32.55 -8.85
CA VAL A 42 -11.27 -31.91 -8.33
C VAL A 42 -11.62 -30.45 -8.08
N VAL A 43 -11.45 -29.94 -6.87
CA VAL A 43 -11.77 -28.55 -6.51
C VAL A 43 -10.49 -27.87 -6.06
N GLY A 44 -9.92 -27.03 -6.92
CA GLY A 44 -8.59 -26.43 -6.75
C GLY A 44 -7.97 -26.03 -8.08
N ASP A 45 -6.67 -25.73 -8.09
CA ASP A 45 -5.95 -25.30 -9.29
C ASP A 45 -6.05 -26.34 -10.43
N ALA A 46 -6.71 -25.98 -11.54
CA ALA A 46 -6.93 -26.87 -12.68
C ALA A 46 -5.70 -27.01 -13.59
N THR A 47 -4.66 -26.19 -13.38
CA THR A 47 -3.43 -26.16 -14.20
C THR A 47 -2.38 -27.17 -13.74
N ILE A 48 -2.44 -27.64 -12.49
CA ILE A 48 -1.46 -28.59 -11.92
C ILE A 48 -1.49 -29.99 -12.57
N GLY A 49 -2.47 -30.29 -13.42
CA GLY A 49 -2.55 -31.55 -14.17
C GLY A 49 -3.06 -32.76 -13.38
N LEU A 50 -3.48 -32.59 -12.12
CA LEU A 50 -4.04 -33.67 -11.29
C LEU A 50 -5.29 -34.29 -11.94
N ALA A 51 -6.21 -33.45 -12.43
CA ALA A 51 -7.45 -33.90 -13.05
C ALA A 51 -7.21 -34.79 -14.28
N ASP A 52 -6.24 -34.43 -15.12
CA ASP A 52 -5.84 -35.22 -16.29
C ASP A 52 -5.27 -36.59 -15.89
N ARG A 53 -4.42 -36.63 -14.85
CA ARG A 53 -3.85 -37.89 -14.35
C ARG A 53 -4.90 -38.79 -13.70
N LEU A 54 -5.89 -38.23 -13.00
CA LEU A 54 -6.99 -39.02 -12.45
C LEU A 54 -7.86 -39.66 -13.55
N LEU A 55 -8.05 -39.00 -14.69
CA LEU A 55 -8.66 -39.63 -15.87
C LEU A 55 -7.80 -40.77 -16.41
N GLN A 56 -6.50 -40.56 -16.54
CA GLN A 56 -5.56 -41.60 -17.00
C GLN A 56 -5.51 -42.81 -16.07
N ARG A 57 -5.77 -42.61 -14.77
CA ARG A 57 -5.88 -43.65 -13.74
C ARG A 57 -7.24 -44.36 -13.72
N GLY A 58 -8.08 -44.08 -14.72
CA GLY A 58 -9.31 -44.82 -14.98
C GLY A 58 -10.57 -44.20 -14.37
N ALA A 59 -10.55 -42.93 -13.96
CA ALA A 59 -11.79 -42.23 -13.62
C ALA A 59 -12.76 -42.23 -14.82
N ARG A 60 -14.04 -42.50 -14.57
CA ARG A 60 -15.07 -42.50 -15.64
C ARG A 60 -15.29 -41.09 -16.19
N LEU A 61 -15.17 -40.09 -15.31
CA LEU A 61 -15.36 -38.68 -15.60
C LEU A 61 -14.64 -37.88 -14.52
N VAL A 62 -13.99 -36.77 -14.90
CA VAL A 62 -13.39 -35.82 -13.96
C VAL A 62 -13.91 -34.42 -14.26
N HIS A 63 -14.45 -33.74 -13.25
CA HIS A 63 -14.78 -32.32 -13.29
C HIS A 63 -13.79 -31.55 -12.42
N ALA A 64 -13.03 -30.64 -13.01
CA ALA A 64 -12.15 -29.72 -12.31
C ALA A 64 -12.85 -28.37 -12.10
N TYR A 65 -12.96 -27.94 -10.85
CA TYR A 65 -13.50 -26.64 -10.47
C TYR A 65 -12.39 -25.78 -9.89
N ASP A 66 -12.04 -24.69 -10.57
CA ASP A 66 -10.98 -23.77 -10.14
C ASP A 66 -11.58 -22.47 -9.60
N PRO A 67 -11.15 -21.95 -8.43
CA PRO A 67 -11.61 -20.66 -7.93
C PRO A 67 -11.19 -19.44 -8.78
N ASP A 68 -10.30 -19.60 -9.75
CA ASP A 68 -9.79 -18.53 -10.60
C ASP A 68 -10.25 -18.67 -12.06
N ALA A 69 -11.11 -17.74 -12.49
CA ALA A 69 -11.65 -17.72 -13.84
C ALA A 69 -10.58 -17.60 -14.93
N ALA A 70 -9.43 -16.96 -14.65
CA ALA A 70 -8.35 -16.83 -15.62
C ALA A 70 -7.68 -18.19 -15.90
N ARG A 71 -7.44 -19.02 -14.86
CA ARG A 71 -6.89 -20.37 -15.02
C ARG A 71 -7.86 -21.31 -15.74
N VAL A 72 -9.16 -21.16 -15.51
CA VAL A 72 -10.19 -21.90 -16.26
C VAL A 72 -10.13 -21.56 -17.74
N ALA A 73 -10.10 -20.26 -18.07
CA ALA A 73 -10.00 -19.79 -19.46
C ALA A 73 -8.72 -20.29 -20.14
N GLU A 74 -7.58 -20.23 -19.44
CA GLU A 74 -6.29 -20.75 -19.91
C GLU A 74 -6.37 -22.25 -20.20
N LYS A 75 -6.88 -23.05 -19.26
CA LYS A 75 -6.99 -24.50 -19.40
C LYS A 75 -7.91 -24.87 -20.55
N LEU A 76 -9.06 -24.21 -20.69
CA LEU A 76 -9.98 -24.42 -21.82
C LEU A 76 -9.32 -24.07 -23.16
N ALA A 77 -8.56 -22.97 -23.24
CA ALA A 77 -7.84 -22.60 -24.45
C ALA A 77 -6.76 -23.63 -24.85
N ARG A 78 -6.04 -24.20 -23.87
CA ARG A 78 -5.03 -25.25 -24.11
C ARG A 78 -5.64 -26.57 -24.59
N THR A 79 -6.85 -26.89 -24.14
CA THR A 79 -7.55 -28.13 -24.49
C THR A 79 -8.29 -28.06 -25.84
N ALA A 80 -8.46 -26.87 -26.42
CA ALA A 80 -9.40 -26.60 -27.52
C ALA A 80 -9.10 -27.17 -28.93
N PRO A 81 -8.15 -28.10 -29.15
CA PRO A 81 -8.24 -28.96 -30.35
C PRO A 81 -7.86 -30.44 -30.16
N THR A 82 -7.74 -30.97 -28.94
CA THR A 82 -7.19 -32.32 -28.72
C THR A 82 -8.31 -33.40 -28.67
N ARG A 83 -8.23 -34.41 -29.55
CA ARG A 83 -9.17 -35.57 -29.60
C ARG A 83 -9.08 -36.54 -28.39
N GLN A 84 -8.27 -36.22 -27.39
CA GLN A 84 -8.09 -37.08 -26.22
C GLN A 84 -9.21 -36.86 -25.18
N PRO A 85 -9.44 -37.79 -24.25
CA PRO A 85 -10.30 -37.55 -23.11
C PRO A 85 -9.68 -36.48 -22.20
N HIS A 86 -10.44 -35.45 -21.85
CA HIS A 86 -9.99 -34.35 -20.99
C HIS A 86 -10.97 -34.11 -19.84
N PRO A 87 -10.52 -33.53 -18.73
CA PRO A 87 -11.43 -33.16 -17.65
C PRO A 87 -12.33 -32.00 -18.09
N ASN A 88 -13.58 -32.01 -17.63
CA ASN A 88 -14.45 -30.85 -17.75
C ASN A 88 -13.96 -29.78 -16.76
N VAL A 89 -13.75 -28.54 -17.21
CA VAL A 89 -13.21 -27.47 -16.36
C VAL A 89 -14.23 -26.35 -16.23
N ALA A 90 -14.49 -25.89 -15.01
CA ALA A 90 -15.42 -24.81 -14.71
C ALA A 90 -14.93 -23.96 -13.53
N VAL A 91 -15.51 -22.76 -13.37
CA VAL A 91 -15.21 -21.87 -12.24
C VAL A 91 -15.93 -22.38 -10.99
N PHE A 92 -15.24 -22.39 -9.84
CA PHE A 92 -15.82 -22.79 -8.55
C PHE A 92 -16.59 -21.64 -7.88
N GLU A 93 -17.68 -21.20 -8.47
CA GLU A 93 -18.51 -20.07 -7.99
C GLU A 93 -20.01 -20.42 -8.04
N GLY A 94 -20.83 -19.73 -7.24
CA GLY A 94 -22.31 -19.77 -7.37
C GLY A 94 -22.97 -21.15 -7.30
N ASP A 95 -23.90 -21.44 -8.22
CA ASP A 95 -24.45 -22.78 -8.45
C ASP A 95 -23.65 -23.47 -9.56
N LEU A 96 -23.15 -24.69 -9.29
CA LEU A 96 -22.37 -25.47 -10.25
C LEU A 96 -23.25 -26.22 -11.26
N GLY A 97 -24.58 -26.17 -11.12
CA GLY A 97 -25.51 -26.86 -12.02
C GLY A 97 -25.43 -28.39 -11.93
N VAL A 98 -24.96 -28.90 -10.79
CA VAL A 98 -24.88 -30.35 -10.50
C VAL A 98 -25.70 -30.66 -9.27
N ARG A 99 -26.35 -31.84 -9.28
CA ARG A 99 -27.14 -32.33 -8.14
C ARG A 99 -26.25 -32.61 -6.92
N ASP A 100 -26.84 -32.57 -5.73
CA ASP A 100 -26.20 -33.10 -4.53
C ASP A 100 -25.79 -34.56 -4.71
N GLY A 101 -24.61 -34.91 -4.22
CA GLY A 101 -24.02 -36.23 -4.39
C GLY A 101 -23.67 -36.58 -5.85
N ALA A 102 -23.39 -35.58 -6.69
CA ALA A 102 -23.01 -35.78 -8.08
C ALA A 102 -21.75 -36.63 -8.25
N PHE A 103 -20.82 -36.63 -7.29
CA PHE A 103 -19.51 -37.26 -7.42
C PHE A 103 -19.31 -38.37 -6.41
N ASP A 104 -18.73 -39.49 -6.86
CA ASP A 104 -18.43 -40.63 -5.99
C ASP A 104 -17.12 -40.39 -5.23
N THR A 105 -16.21 -39.60 -5.79
CA THR A 105 -14.97 -39.15 -5.15
C THR A 105 -14.77 -37.66 -5.38
N LEU A 106 -14.44 -36.90 -4.34
CA LEU A 106 -14.11 -35.48 -4.44
C LEU A 106 -12.70 -35.25 -3.89
N VAL A 107 -11.87 -34.51 -4.61
CA VAL A 107 -10.48 -34.22 -4.25
C VAL A 107 -10.28 -32.71 -4.17
N ILE A 108 -9.86 -32.22 -3.01
CA ILE A 108 -9.34 -30.87 -2.82
C ILE A 108 -7.83 -31.02 -2.62
N PRO A 109 -7.00 -30.74 -3.65
CA PRO A 109 -5.55 -30.92 -3.55
C PRO A 109 -4.86 -29.88 -2.67
N ASP A 110 -5.50 -28.73 -2.47
CA ASP A 110 -5.00 -27.67 -1.59
C ASP A 110 -6.18 -26.81 -1.10
N LEU A 111 -6.55 -26.98 0.17
CA LEU A 111 -7.62 -26.23 0.81
C LEU A 111 -7.21 -24.77 1.10
N SER A 112 -5.92 -24.45 1.14
CA SER A 112 -5.40 -23.09 1.38
C SER A 112 -5.58 -22.14 0.19
N LEU A 113 -6.03 -22.67 -0.97
CA LEU A 113 -6.42 -21.87 -2.13
C LEU A 113 -7.70 -21.06 -1.93
N PHE A 114 -8.45 -21.34 -0.85
CA PHE A 114 -9.76 -20.75 -0.60
C PHE A 114 -9.75 -19.86 0.63
N ALA A 115 -10.39 -18.69 0.53
CA ALA A 115 -10.49 -17.73 1.63
C ALA A 115 -11.37 -18.21 2.78
N ASP A 116 -12.40 -19.03 2.50
CA ASP A 116 -13.27 -19.66 3.50
C ASP A 116 -13.22 -21.20 3.37
N PRO A 117 -12.25 -21.85 4.05
CA PRO A 117 -12.14 -23.31 4.06
C PRO A 117 -13.40 -24.03 4.55
N ALA A 118 -14.12 -23.46 5.51
CA ALA A 118 -15.29 -24.11 6.11
C ALA A 118 -16.45 -24.20 5.10
N GLU A 119 -16.72 -23.14 4.35
CA GLU A 119 -17.74 -23.20 3.30
C GLU A 119 -17.36 -24.16 2.17
N VAL A 120 -16.08 -24.22 1.81
CA VAL A 120 -15.59 -25.16 0.78
C VAL A 120 -15.80 -26.59 1.22
N VAL A 121 -15.48 -26.93 2.48
CA VAL A 121 -15.68 -28.29 3.02
C VAL A 121 -17.18 -28.64 3.12
N ARG A 122 -18.05 -27.68 3.50
CA ARG A 122 -19.53 -27.88 3.45
C ARG A 122 -20.01 -28.17 2.04
N ARG A 123 -19.54 -27.40 1.05
CA ARG A 123 -19.90 -27.59 -0.37
C ARG A 123 -19.34 -28.90 -0.91
N ALA A 124 -18.13 -29.28 -0.52
CA ALA A 124 -17.53 -30.57 -0.85
C ALA A 124 -18.39 -31.73 -0.33
N ARG A 125 -18.92 -31.64 0.90
CA ARG A 125 -19.85 -32.64 1.45
C ARG A 125 -21.15 -32.76 0.65
N ARG A 126 -21.73 -31.63 0.22
CA ARG A 126 -22.93 -31.60 -0.64
C ARG A 126 -22.67 -32.26 -2.00
N LEU A 127 -21.51 -32.02 -2.60
CA LEU A 127 -21.12 -32.58 -3.90
C LEU A 127 -20.76 -34.07 -3.84
N THR A 128 -20.30 -34.55 -2.68
CA THR A 128 -19.90 -35.96 -2.47
C THR A 128 -21.12 -36.84 -2.21
N ALA A 129 -21.24 -37.93 -2.95
CA ALA A 129 -22.32 -38.91 -2.77
C ALA A 129 -22.32 -39.48 -1.34
N ALA A 130 -23.48 -39.97 -0.87
CA ALA A 130 -23.59 -40.54 0.48
C ALA A 130 -22.58 -41.69 0.73
N SER A 131 -22.41 -42.58 -0.25
CA SER A 131 -21.39 -43.64 -0.22
C SER A 131 -20.02 -43.22 -0.78
N GLY A 132 -19.86 -41.93 -1.08
CA GLY A 132 -18.66 -41.36 -1.69
C GLY A 132 -17.58 -41.00 -0.68
N VAL A 133 -16.42 -40.61 -1.21
CA VAL A 133 -15.24 -40.24 -0.40
C VAL A 133 -14.76 -38.85 -0.79
N ALA A 134 -14.52 -38.00 0.21
CA ALA A 134 -13.81 -36.75 0.04
C ALA A 134 -12.36 -36.90 0.48
N VAL A 135 -11.43 -36.39 -0.31
CA VAL A 135 -9.99 -36.33 -0.01
C VAL A 135 -9.60 -34.87 -0.02
N ILE A 136 -9.21 -34.34 1.14
CA ILE A 136 -9.01 -32.91 1.34
C ILE A 136 -7.61 -32.71 1.91
N ALA A 137 -6.75 -32.06 1.14
CA ALA A 137 -5.36 -31.81 1.51
C ALA A 137 -5.15 -30.34 1.91
N SER A 138 -4.24 -30.13 2.85
CA SER A 138 -3.79 -28.82 3.31
C SER A 138 -2.27 -28.88 3.51
N PRO A 139 -1.50 -27.86 3.09
CA PRO A 139 -0.07 -27.84 3.35
C PRO A 139 0.17 -27.71 4.86
N ASN A 140 1.18 -28.42 5.36
CA ASN A 140 1.59 -28.32 6.75
C ASN A 140 2.22 -26.93 6.99
N PRO A 141 1.62 -26.07 7.84
CA PRO A 141 2.18 -24.75 8.12
C PRO A 141 3.50 -24.81 8.91
N GLU A 142 3.81 -25.95 9.53
CA GLU A 142 5.01 -26.15 10.34
C GLU A 142 6.18 -26.74 9.54
N ALA A 143 5.94 -27.19 8.30
CA ALA A 143 6.99 -27.72 7.43
C ALA A 143 7.96 -26.60 7.00
N ALA A 144 9.19 -26.64 7.50
CA ALA A 144 10.21 -25.61 7.26
C ALA A 144 10.66 -25.51 5.79
N ARG A 145 10.66 -26.63 5.06
CA ARG A 145 11.08 -26.71 3.65
C ARG A 145 10.33 -27.81 2.92
N GLY A 146 9.79 -27.51 1.73
CA GLY A 146 9.16 -28.50 0.86
C GLY A 146 10.12 -29.04 -0.21
N LEU A 147 9.94 -30.30 -0.60
CA LEU A 147 10.66 -30.98 -1.68
C LEU A 147 10.37 -30.34 -3.05
N LEU A 148 9.15 -29.82 -3.23
CA LEU A 148 8.70 -29.15 -4.44
C LEU A 148 8.04 -27.80 -4.08
N PRO A 149 8.05 -26.81 -4.99
CA PRO A 149 7.37 -25.56 -4.76
C PRO A 149 5.85 -25.79 -4.59
N ALA A 150 5.29 -25.27 -3.50
CA ALA A 150 3.84 -25.21 -3.32
C ALA A 150 3.26 -24.02 -4.11
N GLY A 151 2.06 -24.19 -4.68
CA GLY A 151 1.37 -23.14 -5.46
C GLY A 151 1.01 -21.89 -4.64
N ALA A 152 0.41 -20.90 -5.33
CA ALA A 152 0.02 -19.63 -4.71
C ALA A 152 -1.11 -19.83 -3.67
N ARG A 153 -0.87 -19.39 -2.42
CA ARG A 153 -1.83 -19.53 -1.30
C ARG A 153 -2.76 -18.32 -1.20
N ARG A 154 -4.02 -18.54 -0.80
CA ARG A 154 -5.01 -17.48 -0.50
C ARG A 154 -5.49 -17.57 0.95
N GLY A 155 -4.55 -17.54 1.91
CA GLY A 155 -4.86 -17.53 3.35
C GLY A 155 -3.90 -18.38 4.18
N ALA A 156 -4.20 -18.50 5.47
CA ALA A 156 -3.51 -19.43 6.36
C ALA A 156 -4.00 -20.86 6.11
N ALA A 157 -3.07 -21.79 5.87
CA ALA A 157 -3.40 -23.19 5.67
C ALA A 157 -3.86 -23.85 6.98
N PRO A 158 -4.99 -24.57 7.00
CA PRO A 158 -5.37 -25.37 8.15
C PRO A 158 -4.28 -26.40 8.49
N GLY A 159 -3.70 -26.33 9.69
CA GLY A 159 -2.82 -27.37 10.22
C GLY A 159 -3.58 -28.66 10.58
N TYR A 160 -2.89 -29.66 11.12
CA TYR A 160 -3.44 -31.00 11.37
C TYR A 160 -4.80 -30.99 12.08
N TYR A 161 -4.88 -30.37 13.27
CA TYR A 161 -6.11 -30.35 14.08
C TYR A 161 -7.22 -29.53 13.44
N ALA A 162 -6.88 -28.35 12.89
CA ALA A 162 -7.84 -27.49 12.22
C ALA A 162 -8.46 -28.17 10.98
N LEU A 163 -7.64 -28.87 10.18
CA LEU A 163 -8.13 -29.65 9.04
C LEU A 163 -9.05 -30.78 9.51
N TYR A 164 -8.65 -31.53 10.55
CA TYR A 164 -9.48 -32.59 11.12
C TYR A 164 -10.83 -32.07 11.57
N ASP A 165 -10.87 -30.98 12.35
CA ASP A 165 -12.10 -30.41 12.89
C ASP A 165 -13.04 -29.95 11.78
N LEU A 166 -12.52 -29.22 10.78
CA LEU A 166 -13.30 -28.76 9.63
C LEU A 166 -13.97 -29.92 8.88
N VAL A 167 -13.25 -31.03 8.68
CA VAL A 167 -13.73 -32.18 7.93
C VAL A 167 -14.64 -33.06 8.79
N ALA A 168 -14.33 -33.27 10.07
CA ALA A 168 -15.11 -34.06 11.00
C ALA A 168 -16.49 -33.46 11.29
N LEU A 169 -16.64 -32.13 11.17
CA LEU A 169 -17.95 -31.46 11.22
C LEU A 169 -18.89 -31.88 10.07
N GLN A 170 -18.34 -32.32 8.93
CA GLN A 170 -19.13 -32.62 7.73
C GLN A 170 -19.22 -34.13 7.40
N PHE A 171 -18.27 -34.93 7.88
CA PHE A 171 -18.18 -36.36 7.57
C PHE A 171 -18.12 -37.22 8.83
N LYS A 172 -18.78 -38.37 8.78
CA LYS A 172 -18.89 -39.29 9.93
C LYS A 172 -17.57 -39.95 10.31
N GLN A 173 -16.76 -40.30 9.31
CA GLN A 173 -15.43 -40.89 9.52
C GLN A 173 -14.39 -40.08 8.76
N VAL A 174 -13.27 -39.81 9.43
CA VAL A 174 -12.12 -39.08 8.88
C VAL A 174 -10.85 -39.87 9.24
N ARG A 175 -10.04 -40.17 8.23
CA ARG A 175 -8.68 -40.69 8.39
C ARG A 175 -7.70 -39.61 7.97
N MET A 176 -6.77 -39.27 8.86
CA MET A 176 -5.66 -38.38 8.54
C MET A 176 -4.50 -39.18 7.94
N VAL A 177 -3.89 -38.64 6.89
CA VAL A 177 -2.74 -39.19 6.19
C VAL A 177 -1.71 -38.06 6.02
N GLY A 178 -0.44 -38.35 6.24
CA GLY A 178 0.66 -37.43 5.97
C GLY A 178 1.30 -37.72 4.61
N GLN A 179 1.62 -36.68 3.86
CA GLN A 179 2.52 -36.76 2.71
C GLN A 179 3.84 -36.11 3.12
N ALA A 180 4.86 -36.93 3.35
CA ALA A 180 6.22 -36.51 3.67
C ALA A 180 7.13 -36.61 2.43
N PRO A 181 8.22 -35.82 2.37
CA PRO A 181 9.20 -35.96 1.31
C PRO A 181 9.95 -37.28 1.42
N PHE A 182 10.38 -37.80 0.27
CA PHE A 182 11.26 -38.96 0.20
C PHE A 182 12.32 -38.71 -0.86
N VAL A 183 13.59 -38.71 -0.44
CA VAL A 183 14.74 -38.58 -1.33
C VAL A 183 15.57 -39.85 -1.20
N GLY A 184 15.69 -40.60 -2.29
CA GLY A 184 16.38 -41.88 -2.28
C GLY A 184 17.04 -42.18 -3.63
N TYR A 185 17.98 -43.12 -3.61
CA TYR A 185 18.59 -43.67 -4.82
C TYR A 185 18.03 -45.05 -5.11
N THR A 186 17.75 -45.33 -6.38
CA THR A 186 17.43 -46.68 -6.82
C THR A 186 18.73 -47.44 -7.11
N VAL A 187 18.94 -48.55 -6.41
CA VAL A 187 20.02 -49.51 -6.70
C VAL A 187 19.37 -50.83 -7.11
N ALA A 188 19.49 -51.18 -8.39
CA ALA A 188 18.85 -52.36 -8.95
C ALA A 188 19.83 -53.20 -9.76
N GLU A 189 19.69 -54.53 -9.68
CA GLU A 189 20.37 -55.45 -10.60
C GLU A 189 19.77 -55.28 -12.00
N PHE A 190 20.61 -55.25 -13.04
CA PHE A 190 20.14 -55.07 -14.42
C PHE A 190 19.33 -56.25 -14.98
N ALA A 191 19.35 -57.42 -14.33
CA ALA A 191 18.65 -58.63 -14.76
C ALA A 191 18.27 -59.54 -13.57
N PRO A 192 17.37 -59.09 -12.67
CA PRO A 192 16.98 -59.89 -11.52
C PRO A 192 16.21 -61.14 -11.96
N LYS A 193 16.42 -62.26 -11.26
CA LYS A 193 15.62 -63.47 -11.46
C LYS A 193 14.31 -63.35 -10.68
N GLY A 194 13.24 -62.96 -11.37
CA GLY A 194 11.90 -62.80 -10.79
C GLY A 194 11.45 -61.34 -10.74
N GLU A 195 10.32 -61.09 -10.10
CA GLU A 195 9.88 -59.71 -9.82
C GLU A 195 10.79 -59.13 -8.72
N PRO A 196 11.40 -57.95 -8.94
CA PRO A 196 12.27 -57.33 -7.95
C PRO A 196 11.47 -56.97 -6.70
N GLU A 197 11.95 -57.39 -5.53
CA GLU A 197 11.40 -56.96 -4.25
C GLU A 197 11.88 -55.54 -3.95
N VAL A 198 10.95 -54.64 -3.65
CA VAL A 198 11.26 -53.24 -3.34
C VAL A 198 11.52 -53.13 -1.84
N SER A 199 12.77 -52.91 -1.45
CA SER A 199 13.14 -52.57 -0.08
C SER A 199 13.45 -51.08 0.05
N VAL A 200 13.05 -50.49 1.17
CA VAL A 200 13.38 -49.10 1.52
C VAL A 200 14.23 -49.15 2.79
N ASP A 201 15.49 -48.75 2.67
CA ASP A 201 16.41 -48.63 3.80
C ASP A 201 16.39 -47.18 4.33
N THR A 202 15.89 -47.00 5.55
CA THR A 202 15.83 -45.71 6.24
C THR A 202 16.88 -45.57 7.33
N SER A 203 17.87 -46.48 7.41
CA SER A 203 18.87 -46.49 8.49
C SER A 203 19.79 -45.27 8.52
N ILE A 204 19.86 -44.52 7.42
CA ILE A 204 20.62 -43.26 7.32
C ILE A 204 19.86 -42.09 7.96
N LEU A 205 18.54 -42.23 8.15
CA LEU A 205 17.73 -41.19 8.77
C LEU A 205 17.80 -41.32 10.30
N ASP A 206 18.16 -40.23 10.97
CA ASP A 206 18.13 -40.13 12.43
C ASP A 206 16.68 -40.12 12.97
N ALA A 207 15.71 -39.67 12.15
CA ALA A 207 14.28 -39.66 12.45
C ALA A 207 13.43 -39.73 11.17
N SER A 208 12.14 -40.05 11.30
CA SER A 208 11.21 -39.97 10.16
C SER A 208 11.06 -38.54 9.67
N GLU A 209 11.00 -38.36 8.35
CA GLU A 209 10.68 -37.08 7.74
C GLU A 209 9.29 -36.58 8.15
N GLU A 210 9.17 -35.27 8.32
CA GLU A 210 7.91 -34.63 8.68
C GLU A 210 6.96 -34.52 7.47
N PRO A 211 5.64 -34.69 7.65
CA PRO A 211 4.67 -34.46 6.59
C PRO A 211 4.68 -33.00 6.10
N GLU A 212 4.86 -32.80 4.80
CA GLU A 212 4.67 -31.50 4.13
C GLU A 212 3.20 -31.18 3.88
N TRP A 213 2.35 -32.21 3.78
CA TRP A 213 0.91 -32.05 3.59
C TRP A 213 0.13 -32.98 4.50
N PHE A 214 -0.95 -32.45 5.08
CA PHE A 214 -1.95 -33.22 5.77
C PHE A 214 -3.11 -33.50 4.82
N ILE A 215 -3.54 -34.76 4.74
CA ILE A 215 -4.59 -35.23 3.86
C ILE A 215 -5.67 -35.89 4.71
N ALA A 216 -6.87 -35.34 4.69
CA ALA A 216 -8.06 -35.93 5.30
C ALA A 216 -8.82 -36.76 4.26
N VAL A 217 -8.92 -38.07 4.50
CA VAL A 217 -9.77 -38.99 3.73
C VAL A 217 -11.05 -39.23 4.52
N ALA A 218 -12.18 -38.79 3.99
CA ALA A 218 -13.43 -38.71 4.74
C ALA A 218 -14.64 -39.27 3.98
N GLY A 219 -15.59 -39.85 4.71
CA GLY A 219 -16.80 -40.46 4.15
C GLY A 219 -17.69 -41.10 5.21
N GLU A 220 -18.74 -41.81 4.78
CA GLU A 220 -19.54 -42.62 5.71
C GLU A 220 -18.80 -43.89 6.16
N ARG A 221 -17.98 -44.44 5.26
CA ARG A 221 -17.11 -45.59 5.50
C ARG A 221 -15.74 -45.30 4.91
N LEU A 222 -14.68 -45.48 5.69
CA LEU A 222 -13.32 -45.28 5.21
C LEU A 222 -12.93 -46.35 4.18
N PRO A 223 -12.39 -45.95 3.02
CA PRO A 223 -11.93 -46.90 2.03
C PRO A 223 -10.60 -47.55 2.44
N ARG A 224 -10.37 -48.77 1.95
CA ARG A 224 -9.05 -49.40 2.02
C ARG A 224 -8.11 -48.67 1.07
N LEU A 225 -7.10 -48.04 1.64
CA LEU A 225 -5.93 -47.48 0.95
C LEU A 225 -4.70 -48.11 1.59
N ASP A 226 -3.60 -48.12 0.86
CA ASP A 226 -2.33 -48.58 1.40
C ASP A 226 -1.93 -47.66 2.56
N ALA A 227 -1.44 -48.28 3.64
CA ALA A 227 -0.99 -47.56 4.83
C ALA A 227 0.30 -46.78 4.58
N PHE A 228 1.08 -47.21 3.59
CA PHE A 228 2.35 -46.62 3.19
C PHE A 228 2.53 -46.80 1.69
N ALA A 229 2.93 -45.74 0.99
CA ALA A 229 3.20 -45.77 -0.45
C ALA A 229 4.35 -44.82 -0.79
N VAL A 230 5.31 -45.30 -1.56
CA VAL A 230 6.37 -44.47 -2.18
C VAL A 230 6.00 -44.27 -3.64
N ILE A 231 5.87 -43.02 -4.07
CA ILE A 231 5.38 -42.67 -5.40
C ILE A 231 6.49 -41.92 -6.13
N GLU A 232 7.04 -42.56 -7.16
CA GLU A 232 8.05 -41.96 -8.02
C GLU A 232 7.45 -40.80 -8.82
N LEU A 233 8.14 -39.67 -8.78
CA LEU A 233 7.86 -38.52 -9.62
C LEU A 233 8.92 -38.45 -10.74
N PRO A 234 8.55 -38.04 -11.96
CA PRO A 234 9.51 -38.00 -13.07
C PRO A 234 10.74 -37.16 -12.74
N PHE A 235 11.91 -37.79 -12.66
CA PHE A 235 13.15 -37.11 -12.29
C PHE A 235 13.49 -35.96 -13.25
N ALA A 236 13.23 -36.13 -14.56
CA ALA A 236 13.50 -35.11 -15.58
C ALA A 236 12.73 -33.79 -15.36
N ASP A 237 11.60 -33.84 -14.67
CA ASP A 237 10.74 -32.69 -14.40
C ASP A 237 11.01 -32.09 -13.00
N PHE A 238 11.96 -32.66 -12.24
CA PHE A 238 12.32 -32.18 -10.91
C PHE A 238 13.16 -30.89 -11.01
N PRO A 239 12.86 -29.83 -10.24
CA PRO A 239 13.64 -28.59 -10.25
C PRO A 239 15.07 -28.87 -9.74
N GLY A 240 16.02 -28.99 -10.68
CA GLY A 240 17.42 -29.34 -10.40
C GLY A 240 17.97 -30.49 -11.25
N ALA A 241 17.13 -31.21 -12.01
CA ALA A 241 17.55 -32.33 -12.85
C ALA A 241 17.91 -31.96 -14.30
N SER A 242 17.62 -30.73 -14.76
CA SER A 242 18.25 -30.24 -15.99
C SER A 242 19.64 -29.74 -15.63
N ALA A 243 20.64 -30.10 -16.45
CA ALA A 243 21.85 -29.30 -16.55
C ALA A 243 21.43 -27.81 -16.56
N GLY A 244 22.16 -26.97 -15.82
CA GLY A 244 21.85 -25.54 -15.73
C GLY A 244 21.57 -24.94 -17.11
N PRO A 245 20.79 -23.84 -17.18
CA PRO A 245 20.39 -23.26 -18.45
C PRO A 245 21.61 -23.15 -19.38
N PRO A 246 21.49 -23.55 -20.66
CA PRO A 246 22.61 -23.54 -21.59
C PRO A 246 23.29 -22.16 -21.55
N PRO A 247 24.61 -22.06 -21.71
CA PRO A 247 25.35 -20.80 -21.58
C PRO A 247 24.72 -19.65 -22.37
N GLU A 248 24.13 -19.95 -23.53
CA GLU A 248 23.40 -19.02 -24.39
C GLU A 248 22.17 -18.40 -23.70
N ALA A 249 21.40 -19.18 -22.93
CA ALA A 249 20.24 -18.70 -22.19
C ALA A 249 20.64 -17.87 -20.96
N LEU A 250 21.80 -18.19 -20.34
CA LEU A 250 22.38 -17.38 -19.27
C LEU A 250 22.85 -16.03 -19.83
N ILE A 251 23.56 -16.03 -20.97
CA ILE A 251 23.99 -14.83 -21.69
C ILE A 251 22.78 -14.00 -22.13
N GLU A 252 21.69 -14.62 -22.59
CA GLU A 252 20.47 -13.92 -22.98
C GLU A 252 19.74 -13.31 -21.76
N ALA A 253 19.74 -14.02 -20.62
CA ALA A 253 19.18 -13.52 -19.36
C ALA A 253 20.03 -12.37 -18.79
N GLU A 254 21.36 -12.49 -18.82
CA GLU A 254 22.30 -11.42 -18.45
C GLU A 254 22.16 -10.21 -19.39
N GLY A 255 22.00 -10.43 -20.70
CA GLY A 255 21.75 -9.39 -21.68
C GLY A 255 20.36 -8.74 -21.51
N ARG A 256 19.34 -9.49 -21.07
CA ARG A 256 18.05 -8.91 -20.66
C ARG A 256 18.18 -8.10 -19.37
N ALA A 257 18.91 -8.60 -18.37
CA ALA A 257 19.13 -7.91 -17.12
C ALA A 257 19.94 -6.61 -17.31
N GLN A 258 20.96 -6.61 -18.18
CA GLN A 258 21.71 -5.42 -18.56
C GLN A 258 20.85 -4.39 -19.30
N ARG A 259 20.00 -4.84 -20.23
CA ARG A 259 19.06 -3.94 -20.92
C ARG A 259 18.07 -3.30 -19.96
N LEU A 260 17.44 -4.09 -19.11
CA LEU A 260 16.51 -3.59 -18.08
C LEU A 260 17.23 -2.68 -17.07
N GLY A 261 18.47 -3.00 -16.69
CA GLY A 261 19.30 -2.14 -15.85
C GLY A 261 19.63 -0.80 -16.51
N GLY A 262 19.91 -0.81 -17.82
CA GLY A 262 20.11 0.40 -18.63
C GLY A 262 18.83 1.24 -18.74
N GLU A 263 17.69 0.62 -19.06
CA GLU A 263 16.38 1.28 -19.09
C GLU A 263 16.01 1.90 -17.74
N LEU A 264 16.28 1.20 -16.63
CA LEU A 264 16.06 1.71 -15.28
C LEU A 264 16.99 2.90 -14.96
N ALA A 265 18.25 2.87 -15.40
CA ALA A 265 19.18 3.97 -15.24
C ALA A 265 18.79 5.20 -16.08
N GLU A 266 18.31 4.99 -17.31
CA GLU A 266 17.73 6.06 -18.14
C GLU A 266 16.47 6.67 -17.49
N LEU A 267 15.61 5.83 -16.93
CA LEU A 267 14.37 6.29 -16.30
C LEU A 267 14.68 7.09 -15.02
N ARG A 268 15.67 6.67 -14.23
CA ARG A 268 16.18 7.43 -13.08
C ARG A 268 16.79 8.77 -13.47
N THR A 269 17.58 8.81 -14.55
CA THR A 269 18.16 10.08 -15.03
C THR A 269 17.13 11.02 -15.64
N ARG A 270 16.10 10.49 -16.32
CA ARG A 270 14.94 11.30 -16.76
C ARG A 270 14.18 11.86 -15.57
N HIS A 271 13.86 11.03 -14.57
CA HIS A 271 13.17 11.49 -13.37
C HIS A 271 13.96 12.56 -12.59
N GLN A 272 15.29 12.43 -12.52
CA GLN A 272 16.15 13.44 -11.91
C GLN A 272 16.12 14.77 -12.68
N ARG A 273 16.18 14.73 -14.02
CA ARG A 273 16.04 15.94 -14.86
C ARG A 273 14.67 16.57 -14.72
N ASP A 274 13.60 15.77 -14.72
CA ASP A 274 12.25 16.27 -14.54
C ASP A 274 12.09 16.98 -13.19
N ARG A 275 12.77 16.50 -12.14
CA ARG A 275 12.80 17.11 -10.81
C ARG A 275 13.60 18.42 -10.79
N GLU A 276 14.74 18.48 -11.49
CA GLU A 276 15.55 19.70 -11.66
C GLU A 276 14.79 20.76 -12.48
N ASP A 277 14.15 20.36 -13.58
CA ASP A 277 13.31 21.21 -14.43
C ASP A 277 12.05 21.70 -13.70
N ALA A 278 11.47 20.88 -12.81
CA ALA A 278 10.39 21.30 -11.92
C ALA A 278 10.88 22.33 -10.89
N GLY A 279 12.10 22.16 -10.35
CA GLY A 279 12.74 23.13 -9.47
C GLY A 279 12.96 24.49 -10.16
N VAL A 280 13.52 24.50 -11.37
CA VAL A 280 13.73 25.72 -12.16
C VAL A 280 12.40 26.40 -12.51
N ARG A 281 11.36 25.63 -12.85
CA ARG A 281 10.01 26.18 -13.07
C ARG A 281 9.40 26.80 -11.81
N ALA A 282 9.60 26.18 -10.65
CA ALA A 282 9.14 26.73 -9.37
C ALA A 282 9.87 28.06 -9.03
N GLU A 283 11.17 28.15 -9.25
CA GLU A 283 11.94 29.38 -9.06
C GLU A 283 11.48 30.49 -10.03
N SER A 284 11.25 30.14 -11.29
CA SER A 284 10.70 31.06 -12.28
C SER A 284 9.28 31.53 -11.90
N ALA A 285 8.43 30.63 -11.38
CA ALA A 285 7.06 30.96 -10.94
C ALA A 285 7.06 31.93 -9.74
N VAL A 286 8.00 31.78 -8.80
CA VAL A 286 8.19 32.72 -7.69
C VAL A 286 8.64 34.09 -8.20
N ALA A 287 9.57 34.12 -9.16
CA ALA A 287 10.04 35.37 -9.77
C ALA A 287 8.94 36.08 -10.57
N THR A 288 8.10 35.35 -11.31
CA THR A 288 6.95 35.92 -12.03
C THR A 288 5.88 36.41 -11.06
N ALA A 289 5.60 35.69 -9.97
CA ALA A 289 4.66 36.14 -8.95
C ALA A 289 5.12 37.44 -8.26
N ALA A 290 6.42 37.59 -8.01
CA ALA A 290 6.98 38.83 -7.48
C ALA A 290 6.83 40.02 -8.46
N ARG A 291 7.08 39.80 -9.75
CA ARG A 291 6.86 40.82 -10.80
C ARG A 291 5.39 41.16 -10.97
N LEU A 292 4.50 40.18 -10.86
CA LEU A 292 3.06 40.41 -10.94
C LEU A 292 2.59 41.32 -9.79
N ALA A 293 3.07 41.08 -8.57
CA ALA A 293 2.78 41.93 -7.41
C ALA A 293 3.29 43.37 -7.58
N GLU A 294 4.44 43.56 -8.24
CA GLU A 294 4.98 44.88 -8.57
C GLU A 294 4.11 45.60 -9.62
N VAL A 295 3.66 44.89 -10.65
CA VAL A 295 2.75 45.42 -11.69
C VAL A 295 1.38 45.76 -11.11
N GLU A 296 0.86 44.96 -10.18
CA GLU A 296 -0.39 45.24 -9.46
C GLU A 296 -0.30 46.55 -8.66
N ALA A 297 0.81 46.75 -7.93
CA ALA A 297 1.03 48.00 -7.20
C ALA A 297 1.14 49.21 -8.16
N GLU A 298 1.78 49.05 -9.32
CA GLU A 298 1.80 50.09 -10.35
C GLU A 298 0.41 50.38 -10.94
N LEU A 299 -0.40 49.36 -11.18
CA LEU A 299 -1.76 49.51 -11.70
C LEU A 299 -2.66 50.22 -10.71
N GLU A 300 -2.60 49.89 -9.41
CA GLU A 300 -3.32 50.61 -8.36
C GLU A 300 -2.91 52.09 -8.33
N ALA A 301 -1.61 52.38 -8.43
CA ALA A 301 -1.11 53.75 -8.49
C ALA A 301 -1.58 54.49 -9.75
N ARG A 302 -1.65 53.82 -10.90
CA ARG A 302 -2.18 54.38 -12.16
C ARG A 302 -3.69 54.62 -12.07
N ALA A 303 -4.44 53.72 -11.46
CA ALA A 303 -5.88 53.86 -11.22
C ALA A 303 -6.18 55.06 -10.31
N ALA A 304 -5.38 55.27 -9.26
CA ALA A 304 -5.50 56.46 -8.41
C ALA A 304 -5.24 57.76 -9.19
N ARG A 305 -4.23 57.79 -10.07
CA ARG A 305 -3.95 58.94 -10.94
C ARG A 305 -5.07 59.20 -11.94
N LEU A 306 -5.70 58.14 -12.47
CA LEU A 306 -6.83 58.28 -13.38
C LEU A 306 -8.01 58.96 -12.68
N ARG A 307 -8.37 58.54 -11.47
CA ARG A 307 -9.44 59.19 -10.68
C ARG A 307 -9.18 60.69 -10.46
N ASP A 308 -7.92 61.06 -10.23
CA ASP A 308 -7.53 62.48 -10.12
C ASP A 308 -7.69 63.23 -11.44
N VAL A 309 -7.37 62.61 -12.58
CA VAL A 309 -7.57 63.20 -13.91
C VAL A 309 -9.06 63.34 -14.22
N GLU A 310 -9.88 62.35 -13.89
CA GLU A 310 -11.34 62.38 -14.03
C GLU A 310 -11.96 63.52 -13.24
N ALA A 311 -11.56 63.69 -11.98
CA ALA A 311 -12.00 64.81 -11.14
C ALA A 311 -11.64 66.17 -11.77
N ARG A 312 -10.40 66.31 -12.28
CA ARG A 312 -9.94 67.53 -12.96
C ARG A 312 -10.68 67.80 -14.26
N ALA A 313 -11.01 66.74 -15.02
CA ALA A 313 -11.79 66.84 -16.25
C ALA A 313 -13.23 67.28 -15.97
N GLY A 314 -13.86 66.72 -14.92
CA GLY A 314 -15.17 67.16 -14.43
C GLY A 314 -15.18 68.64 -14.04
N ASP A 315 -14.18 69.09 -13.27
CA ASP A 315 -14.04 70.51 -12.90
C ASP A 315 -13.81 71.42 -14.13
N ALA A 316 -13.03 70.96 -15.11
CA ALA A 316 -12.79 71.70 -16.35
C ALA A 316 -14.07 71.81 -17.21
N HIS A 317 -14.87 70.75 -17.26
CA HIS A 317 -16.15 70.74 -17.95
C HIS A 317 -17.13 71.74 -17.33
N VAL A 318 -17.27 71.75 -15.99
CA VAL A 318 -18.12 72.72 -15.28
C VAL A 318 -17.65 74.17 -15.53
N ARG A 319 -16.33 74.40 -15.56
CA ARG A 319 -15.78 75.73 -15.92
C ARG A 319 -16.11 76.11 -17.37
N ALA A 320 -16.01 75.18 -18.32
CA ALA A 320 -16.31 75.43 -19.73
C ALA A 320 -17.80 75.76 -19.97
N GLU A 321 -18.71 75.06 -19.29
CA GLU A 321 -20.15 75.37 -19.27
C GLU A 321 -20.42 76.78 -18.73
N ARG A 322 -19.79 77.14 -17.60
CA ARG A 322 -19.93 78.47 -17.00
C ARG A 322 -19.43 79.59 -17.93
N LEU A 323 -18.26 79.41 -18.55
CA LEU A 323 -17.73 80.37 -19.52
C LEU A 323 -18.62 80.46 -20.76
N SER A 324 -19.20 79.34 -21.21
CA SER A 324 -20.13 79.33 -22.35
C SER A 324 -21.41 80.13 -22.07
N HIS A 325 -21.92 80.07 -20.84
CA HIS A 325 -23.01 80.93 -20.41
C HIS A 325 -22.62 82.41 -20.40
N GLN A 326 -21.45 82.75 -19.84
CA GLN A 326 -20.96 84.14 -19.82
C GLN A 326 -20.73 84.70 -21.23
N ILE A 327 -20.21 83.90 -22.17
CA ILE A 327 -20.08 84.27 -23.58
C ILE A 327 -21.44 84.62 -24.18
N ARG A 328 -22.46 83.80 -23.91
CA ARG A 328 -23.82 84.02 -24.42
C ARG A 328 -24.41 85.34 -23.91
N ASP A 329 -24.25 85.62 -22.63
CA ASP A 329 -24.70 86.88 -22.01
C ASP A 329 -23.98 88.09 -22.65
N MET A 330 -22.66 88.01 -22.86
CA MET A 330 -21.91 89.09 -23.53
C MET A 330 -22.29 89.25 -25.00
N GLU A 331 -22.60 88.17 -25.73
CA GLU A 331 -23.07 88.24 -27.11
C GLU A 331 -24.43 88.95 -27.21
N GLU A 332 -25.33 88.71 -26.26
CA GLU A 332 -26.61 89.40 -26.15
C GLU A 332 -26.43 90.89 -25.83
N GLU A 333 -25.50 91.22 -24.94
CA GLU A 333 -25.17 92.61 -24.62
C GLU A 333 -24.56 93.34 -25.82
N LEU A 334 -23.65 92.68 -26.57
CA LEU A 334 -23.09 93.21 -27.81
C LEU A 334 -24.15 93.41 -28.90
N ARG A 335 -25.13 92.50 -29.01
CA ARG A 335 -26.28 92.68 -29.91
C ARG A 335 -27.11 93.91 -29.49
N SER A 336 -27.41 94.04 -28.20
CA SER A 336 -28.13 95.20 -27.66
C SER A 336 -27.39 96.53 -27.88
N GLN A 337 -26.06 96.54 -27.78
CA GLN A 337 -25.24 97.71 -28.08
C GLN A 337 -25.22 98.04 -29.59
N ARG A 338 -25.10 97.03 -30.46
CA ARG A 338 -25.19 97.22 -31.91
C ARG A 338 -26.55 97.79 -32.31
N ASP A 339 -27.64 97.23 -31.79
CA ASP A 339 -28.99 97.71 -32.06
C ASP A 339 -29.15 99.18 -31.65
N ARG A 340 -28.61 99.56 -30.48
CA ARG A 340 -28.55 100.95 -30.02
C ARG A 340 -27.73 101.85 -30.96
N ALA A 341 -26.55 101.40 -31.39
CA ALA A 341 -25.72 102.15 -32.34
C ALA A 341 -26.42 102.35 -33.68
N THR A 342 -27.09 101.33 -34.23
CA THR A 342 -27.89 101.46 -35.46
C THR A 342 -29.07 102.43 -35.30
N ARG A 343 -29.71 102.48 -34.13
CA ARG A 343 -30.78 103.46 -33.85
C ARG A 343 -30.24 104.89 -33.85
N LEU A 344 -29.11 105.13 -33.19
CA LEU A 344 -28.46 106.44 -33.15
C LEU A 344 -27.96 106.87 -34.55
N ALA A 345 -27.38 105.95 -35.32
CA ALA A 345 -26.98 106.22 -36.70
C ALA A 345 -28.16 106.60 -37.59
N LYS A 346 -29.31 105.93 -37.43
CA LYS A 346 -30.54 106.27 -38.15
C LYS A 346 -31.06 107.67 -37.78
N GLN A 347 -31.03 108.04 -36.49
CA GLN A 347 -31.39 109.39 -36.05
C GLN A 347 -30.49 110.46 -36.66
N LEU A 348 -29.17 110.20 -36.73
CA LEU A 348 -28.21 111.10 -37.37
C LEU A 348 -28.52 111.30 -38.86
N ASP A 349 -28.88 110.24 -39.57
CA ASP A 349 -29.22 110.34 -41.00
C ASP A 349 -30.58 111.03 -41.24
N ASP A 350 -31.55 110.85 -40.35
CA ASP A 350 -32.83 111.56 -40.40
C ASP A 350 -32.63 113.07 -40.15
N GLU A 351 -31.73 113.47 -39.24
CA GLU A 351 -31.35 114.89 -39.05
C GLU A 351 -30.67 115.49 -40.29
N LYS A 352 -29.76 114.74 -40.94
CA LYS A 352 -29.12 115.19 -42.20
C LYS A 352 -30.15 115.42 -43.32
N ARG A 353 -31.18 114.57 -43.40
CA ARG A 353 -32.27 114.69 -44.39
C ARG A 353 -33.17 115.90 -44.15
N VAL A 354 -33.49 116.19 -42.88
CA VAL A 354 -34.24 117.40 -42.51
C VAL A 354 -33.45 118.65 -42.88
N ARG A 355 -32.13 118.66 -42.65
CA ARG A 355 -31.25 119.78 -43.00
C ARG A 355 -31.19 120.05 -44.51
N THR A 356 -31.07 119.01 -45.34
CA THR A 356 -31.06 119.16 -46.81
C THR A 356 -32.41 119.63 -47.36
N LYS A 357 -33.52 119.28 -46.70
CA LYS A 357 -34.86 119.78 -47.06
C LYS A 357 -35.01 121.29 -46.80
N VAL A 358 -34.47 121.80 -45.70
CA VAL A 358 -34.52 123.24 -45.36
C VAL A 358 -33.64 124.08 -46.29
N GLU A 359 -32.49 123.56 -46.75
CA GLU A 359 -31.64 124.23 -47.75
C GLU A 359 -32.33 124.38 -49.12
N LEU A 360 -33.13 123.39 -49.53
CA LEU A 360 -33.92 123.44 -50.77
C LEU A 360 -35.07 124.46 -50.70
N GLU A 361 -35.69 124.64 -49.52
CA GLU A 361 -36.76 125.63 -49.31
C GLU A 361 -36.23 127.08 -49.31
N LEU A 362 -34.98 127.31 -48.90
CA LEU A 362 -34.31 128.63 -48.95
C LEU A 362 -33.81 129.03 -50.36
N GLY A 363 -33.68 128.08 -51.29
CA GLY A 363 -33.29 128.35 -52.68
C GLY A 363 -34.42 128.89 -53.58
N MET A 364 -35.68 128.75 -53.18
CA MET A 364 -36.85 129.02 -54.02
C MET A 364 -37.51 130.41 -53.85
N ILE A 365 -36.88 131.35 -53.12
CA ILE A 365 -37.39 132.73 -52.91
C ILE A 365 -36.71 133.78 -53.84
N ARG A 366 -35.75 133.37 -54.68
CA ARG A 366 -35.20 134.20 -55.77
C ARG A 366 -35.95 133.95 -57.07
N ASN A 367 -36.93 134.81 -57.42
CA ASN A 367 -37.27 135.25 -58.79
C ASN A 367 -38.73 135.74 -58.91
N LYS A 368 -38.95 137.04 -59.23
CA LYS A 368 -39.57 137.57 -60.48
C LYS A 368 -40.07 139.03 -60.35
N PRO A 369 -40.22 139.78 -61.48
CA PRO A 369 -39.66 141.14 -61.58
C PRO A 369 -40.60 142.24 -62.16
N GLU A 370 -40.04 143.46 -62.29
CA GLU A 370 -40.34 144.60 -63.20
C GLU A 370 -41.65 145.43 -62.95
N ILE A 371 -41.72 146.76 -63.09
CA ILE A 371 -41.57 147.59 -64.32
C ILE A 371 -41.34 149.11 -64.01
N ALA A 372 -40.43 149.74 -64.79
CA ALA A 372 -40.29 151.10 -65.36
C ALA A 372 -40.62 152.45 -64.65
N GLY A 373 -39.86 153.50 -65.02
CA GLY A 373 -40.15 154.94 -64.83
C GLY A 373 -38.90 155.78 -64.54
N ALA A 374 -38.30 156.35 -65.58
CA ALA A 374 -36.93 156.85 -65.59
C ALA A 374 -36.79 158.36 -65.28
N ARG A 375 -35.62 158.69 -64.71
CA ARG A 375 -34.89 159.97 -64.73
C ARG A 375 -34.93 160.85 -63.48
N ASP A 376 -35.99 160.87 -62.69
CA ASP A 376 -35.97 161.55 -61.36
C ASP A 376 -35.53 160.61 -60.21
N ARG A 377 -35.21 159.36 -60.56
CA ARG A 377 -34.71 158.31 -59.64
C ARG A 377 -33.18 158.15 -59.68
N LEU A 378 -32.45 158.91 -60.48
CA LEU A 378 -30.99 158.73 -60.62
C LEU A 378 -30.21 159.48 -59.52
N ASP A 379 -30.68 160.66 -59.11
CA ASP A 379 -29.98 161.48 -58.10
C ASP A 379 -30.39 161.15 -56.66
N ALA A 380 -31.56 160.55 -56.46
CA ALA A 380 -31.98 159.97 -55.18
C ALA A 380 -31.38 158.57 -54.95
N ALA A 381 -31.17 157.78 -56.01
CA ALA A 381 -30.60 156.43 -55.90
C ALA A 381 -29.09 156.42 -55.63
N THR A 382 -28.34 157.49 -55.93
CA THR A 382 -26.91 157.60 -55.58
C THR A 382 -26.71 157.78 -54.08
N SER A 383 -27.61 158.49 -53.40
CA SER A 383 -27.59 158.66 -51.93
C SER A 383 -28.00 157.37 -51.19
N ASP A 384 -28.96 156.62 -51.73
CA ASP A 384 -29.39 155.35 -51.15
C ASP A 384 -28.41 154.19 -51.43
N LEU A 385 -27.62 154.25 -52.51
CA LEU A 385 -26.57 153.28 -52.83
C LEU A 385 -25.36 153.38 -51.88
N GLU A 386 -25.00 154.59 -51.43
CA GLU A 386 -23.92 154.77 -50.44
C GLU A 386 -24.37 154.33 -49.03
N ALA A 387 -25.63 154.53 -48.67
CA ALA A 387 -26.22 154.01 -47.43
C ALA A 387 -26.40 152.48 -47.43
N ALA A 388 -26.68 151.87 -48.60
CA ALA A 388 -26.76 150.41 -48.75
C ALA A 388 -25.39 149.74 -48.75
N ARG A 389 -24.35 150.39 -49.31
CA ARG A 389 -22.97 149.88 -49.26
C ARG A 389 -22.38 149.85 -47.86
N ALA A 390 -22.76 150.80 -46.99
CA ALA A 390 -22.36 150.79 -45.57
C ALA A 390 -23.02 149.66 -44.76
N ARG A 391 -24.24 149.21 -45.13
CA ARG A 391 -24.94 148.07 -44.47
C ARG A 391 -24.51 146.70 -44.96
N ILE A 392 -23.99 146.59 -46.19
CA ILE A 392 -23.45 145.34 -46.75
C ILE A 392 -22.09 145.01 -46.11
N ALA A 393 -21.25 146.02 -45.83
CA ALA A 393 -19.97 145.83 -45.15
C ALA A 393 -20.12 145.37 -43.67
N GLU A 394 -21.27 145.59 -43.04
CA GLU A 394 -21.55 145.15 -41.66
C GLU A 394 -22.10 143.71 -41.59
N LEU A 395 -22.66 143.18 -42.68
CA LEU A 395 -23.24 141.83 -42.75
C LEU A 395 -22.30 140.77 -43.37
N GLU A 396 -21.20 141.18 -44.00
CA GLU A 396 -20.14 140.28 -44.52
C GLU A 396 -19.12 139.83 -43.44
N ALA A 397 -19.32 140.21 -42.16
CA ALA A 397 -18.40 139.91 -41.05
C ALA A 397 -18.81 138.73 -40.12
N ARG A 398 -19.66 137.78 -40.57
CA ARG A 398 -19.96 136.55 -39.80
C ARG A 398 -19.46 135.29 -40.54
N PRO A 399 -18.57 134.48 -39.93
CA PRO A 399 -17.99 133.31 -40.60
C PRO A 399 -18.99 132.15 -40.73
N ALA A 400 -18.79 131.37 -41.79
CA ALA A 400 -19.58 130.23 -42.21
C ALA A 400 -19.25 128.93 -41.44
N VAL A 401 -20.24 128.03 -41.39
CA VAL A 401 -20.19 126.58 -41.10
C VAL A 401 -19.92 126.15 -39.65
N ALA A 402 -20.96 125.66 -38.96
CA ALA A 402 -20.84 124.87 -37.73
C ALA A 402 -20.79 123.36 -38.04
N ALA A 403 -19.82 122.67 -37.44
CA ALA A 403 -19.57 121.22 -37.52
C ALA A 403 -20.63 120.39 -36.75
N PRO A 404 -20.76 119.07 -37.01
CA PRO A 404 -21.65 118.17 -36.24
C PRO A 404 -21.29 118.15 -34.74
N ASP A 405 -22.28 117.85 -33.88
CA ASP A 405 -22.13 117.88 -32.42
C ASP A 405 -20.99 116.92 -31.97
N PRO A 406 -19.86 117.46 -31.46
CA PRO A 406 -18.70 116.66 -31.10
C PRO A 406 -18.98 115.66 -29.96
N ALA A 407 -20.01 115.90 -29.15
CA ALA A 407 -20.38 114.99 -28.05
C ALA A 407 -20.95 113.65 -28.55
N LEU A 408 -21.73 113.67 -29.64
CA LEU A 408 -22.30 112.45 -30.22
C LEU A 408 -21.26 111.62 -30.98
N VAL A 409 -20.34 112.29 -31.68
CA VAL A 409 -19.23 111.62 -32.38
C VAL A 409 -18.31 110.92 -31.37
N ALA A 410 -17.92 111.61 -30.30
CA ALA A 410 -17.09 111.03 -29.24
C ALA A 410 -17.75 109.81 -28.57
N ARG A 411 -19.08 109.82 -28.39
CA ARG A 411 -19.81 108.71 -27.76
C ARG A 411 -19.91 107.47 -28.67
N VAL A 412 -19.99 107.66 -29.99
CA VAL A 412 -19.93 106.55 -30.96
C VAL A 412 -18.54 105.93 -30.96
N GLU A 413 -17.48 106.74 -30.98
CA GLU A 413 -16.10 106.25 -30.92
C GLU A 413 -15.81 105.48 -29.62
N GLU A 414 -16.33 105.95 -28.47
CA GLU A 414 -16.22 105.27 -27.18
C GLU A 414 -16.92 103.89 -27.18
N LEU A 415 -18.12 103.80 -27.77
CA LEU A 415 -18.86 102.54 -27.88
C LEU A 415 -18.23 101.57 -28.89
N GLU A 416 -17.64 102.06 -29.97
CA GLU A 416 -16.90 101.24 -30.93
C GLU A 416 -15.61 100.67 -30.33
N ALA A 417 -14.90 101.47 -29.52
CA ALA A 417 -13.74 101.01 -28.77
C ALA A 417 -14.12 99.96 -27.72
N ALA A 418 -15.22 100.15 -26.99
CA ALA A 418 -15.75 99.16 -26.06
C ALA A 418 -16.13 97.85 -26.77
N ALA A 419 -16.82 97.92 -27.91
CA ALA A 419 -17.18 96.75 -28.72
C ALA A 419 -15.95 96.03 -29.33
N ALA A 420 -14.87 96.76 -29.61
CA ALA A 420 -13.59 96.17 -30.01
C ALA A 420 -12.92 95.42 -28.83
N GLY A 421 -12.99 95.97 -27.62
CA GLY A 421 -12.56 95.32 -26.38
C GLY A 421 -13.30 94.00 -26.15
N SER A 422 -14.64 94.03 -26.14
CA SER A 422 -15.46 92.83 -25.93
C SER A 422 -15.29 91.77 -27.02
N ARG A 423 -15.02 92.15 -28.28
CA ARG A 423 -14.69 91.18 -29.36
C ARG A 423 -13.38 90.44 -29.12
N ARG A 424 -12.37 91.13 -28.58
CA ARG A 424 -11.09 90.50 -28.23
C ARG A 424 -11.26 89.53 -27.06
N GLU A 425 -12.06 89.90 -26.07
CA GLU A 425 -12.41 89.01 -24.95
C GLU A 425 -13.21 87.79 -25.42
N LEU A 426 -14.20 87.97 -26.30
CA LEU A 426 -14.96 86.88 -26.91
C LEU A 426 -14.05 85.89 -27.67
N SER A 427 -13.10 86.41 -28.46
CA SER A 427 -12.14 85.59 -29.19
C SER A 427 -11.21 84.81 -28.25
N LYS A 428 -10.81 85.42 -27.13
CA LYS A 428 -9.99 84.76 -26.10
C LYS A 428 -10.78 83.63 -25.42
N LEU A 429 -12.02 83.90 -25.03
CA LEU A 429 -12.91 82.92 -24.40
C LEU A 429 -13.27 81.76 -25.34
N MET A 430 -13.46 82.02 -26.63
CA MET A 430 -13.66 80.99 -27.67
C MET A 430 -12.45 80.05 -27.79
N SER A 431 -11.23 80.60 -27.81
CA SER A 431 -10.00 79.81 -27.83
C SER A 431 -9.83 78.97 -26.55
N GLU A 432 -10.18 79.54 -25.39
CA GLU A 432 -10.16 78.84 -24.11
C GLU A 432 -11.19 77.69 -24.06
N ARG A 433 -12.39 77.89 -24.63
CA ARG A 433 -13.40 76.84 -24.79
C ARG A 433 -12.93 75.70 -25.68
N ASP A 434 -12.33 76.02 -26.84
CA ASP A 434 -11.91 74.99 -27.80
C ASP A 434 -10.75 74.16 -27.25
N THR A 435 -9.84 74.78 -26.50
CA THR A 435 -8.78 74.05 -25.77
C THR A 435 -9.35 73.20 -24.62
N ALA A 436 -10.36 73.69 -23.89
CA ALA A 436 -11.05 72.90 -22.87
C ALA A 436 -11.81 71.71 -23.48
N ARG A 437 -12.44 71.88 -24.65
CA ARG A 437 -13.18 70.82 -25.36
C ARG A 437 -12.26 69.71 -25.85
N ARG A 438 -11.09 70.05 -26.41
CA ARG A 438 -10.08 69.06 -26.81
C ARG A 438 -9.58 68.25 -25.62
N ARG A 439 -9.27 68.91 -24.50
CA ARG A 439 -8.88 68.24 -23.25
C ARG A 439 -9.97 67.31 -22.72
N ALA A 440 -11.25 67.68 -22.85
CA ALA A 440 -12.37 66.82 -22.45
C ALA A 440 -12.46 65.56 -23.32
N GLN A 441 -12.31 65.69 -24.64
CA GLN A 441 -12.31 64.55 -25.56
C GLN A 441 -11.11 63.60 -25.33
N GLU A 442 -9.93 64.16 -25.04
CA GLU A 442 -8.76 63.37 -24.64
C GLU A 442 -8.99 62.63 -23.31
N SER A 443 -9.61 63.29 -22.32
CA SER A 443 -9.95 62.64 -21.05
C SER A 443 -10.99 61.52 -21.20
N GLU A 444 -11.96 61.67 -22.12
CA GLU A 444 -12.99 60.67 -22.36
C GLU A 444 -12.43 59.40 -23.02
N ARG A 445 -11.49 59.55 -23.96
CA ARG A 445 -10.75 58.41 -24.54
C ARG A 445 -9.89 57.70 -23.50
N ALA A 446 -9.17 58.45 -22.67
CA ALA A 446 -8.39 57.88 -21.56
C ALA A 446 -9.28 57.11 -20.56
N LEU A 447 -10.52 57.56 -20.36
CA LEU A 447 -11.51 56.93 -19.48
C LEU A 447 -12.01 55.59 -20.04
N GLU A 448 -12.26 55.51 -21.35
CA GLU A 448 -12.64 54.26 -22.02
C GLU A 448 -11.50 53.23 -21.98
N GLU A 449 -10.26 53.66 -22.23
CA GLU A 449 -9.08 52.81 -22.11
C GLU A 449 -8.90 52.29 -20.68
N ALA A 450 -9.10 53.15 -19.69
CA ALA A 450 -9.01 52.76 -18.29
C ALA A 450 -10.13 51.82 -17.84
N ARG A 451 -11.35 51.97 -18.37
CA ARG A 451 -12.45 51.02 -18.13
C ARG A 451 -12.15 49.64 -18.71
N ARG A 452 -11.56 49.56 -19.91
CA ARG A 452 -11.09 48.28 -20.49
C ARG A 452 -9.94 47.66 -19.70
N ALA A 453 -9.04 48.49 -19.14
CA ALA A 453 -8.00 48.01 -18.25
C ALA A 453 -8.58 47.48 -16.93
N ALA A 454 -9.58 48.16 -16.35
CA ALA A 454 -10.26 47.71 -15.13
C ALA A 454 -10.97 46.37 -15.31
N GLY A 455 -11.66 46.13 -16.44
CA GLY A 455 -12.28 44.83 -16.72
C GLY A 455 -11.26 43.69 -16.79
N ARG A 456 -10.08 43.92 -17.38
CA ARG A 456 -9.00 42.92 -17.40
C ARG A 456 -8.41 42.66 -16.01
N VAL A 457 -8.37 43.66 -15.13
CA VAL A 457 -7.95 43.48 -13.73
C VAL A 457 -8.94 42.60 -12.97
N GLU A 458 -10.26 42.80 -13.14
CA GLU A 458 -11.27 41.95 -12.51
C GLU A 458 -11.18 40.48 -12.97
N GLU A 459 -10.91 40.23 -14.25
CA GLU A 459 -10.68 38.89 -14.78
C GLU A 459 -9.43 38.22 -14.18
N LEU A 460 -8.33 38.97 -14.06
CA LEU A 460 -7.09 38.48 -13.43
C LEU A 460 -7.26 38.23 -11.93
N GLU A 461 -8.01 39.08 -11.23
CA GLU A 461 -8.34 38.87 -9.81
C GLU A 461 -9.19 37.61 -9.60
N ALA A 462 -10.14 37.34 -10.50
CA ALA A 462 -10.94 36.13 -10.47
C ALA A 462 -10.10 34.86 -10.68
N ALA A 463 -9.22 34.86 -11.69
CA ALA A 463 -8.28 33.76 -11.96
C ALA A 463 -7.31 33.53 -10.78
N ARG A 464 -6.82 34.62 -10.16
CA ARG A 464 -5.95 34.54 -8.98
C ARG A 464 -6.67 33.98 -7.76
N ALA A 465 -7.95 34.32 -7.56
CA ALA A 465 -8.77 33.78 -6.49
C ALA A 465 -9.02 32.26 -6.65
N GLU A 466 -9.12 31.80 -7.89
CA GLU A 466 -9.23 30.36 -8.20
C GLU A 466 -7.92 29.62 -7.91
N LEU A 467 -6.78 30.12 -8.38
CA LEU A 467 -5.46 29.57 -8.07
C LEU A 467 -5.17 29.54 -6.55
N ALA A 468 -5.62 30.55 -5.81
CA ALA A 468 -5.49 30.57 -4.35
C ALA A 468 -6.29 29.44 -3.69
N ARG A 469 -7.52 29.16 -4.15
CA ARG A 469 -8.34 28.05 -3.65
C ARG A 469 -7.70 26.70 -3.96
N ASP A 470 -7.12 26.53 -5.14
CA ASP A 470 -6.45 25.28 -5.51
C ASP A 470 -5.18 25.04 -4.71
N ARG A 471 -4.38 26.09 -4.47
CA ARG A 471 -3.24 26.01 -3.56
C ARG A 471 -3.68 25.62 -2.14
N ASP A 472 -4.77 26.20 -1.65
CA ASP A 472 -5.26 25.89 -0.30
C ASP A 472 -5.78 24.43 -0.22
N ARG A 473 -6.46 23.93 -1.26
CA ARG A 473 -6.85 22.50 -1.37
C ARG A 473 -5.64 21.57 -1.39
N GLN A 474 -4.59 21.94 -2.14
CA GLN A 474 -3.34 21.17 -2.20
C GLN A 474 -2.62 21.15 -0.86
N LYS A 475 -2.59 22.29 -0.16
CA LYS A 475 -2.02 22.37 1.18
C LYS A 475 -2.78 21.51 2.18
N GLU A 476 -4.11 21.53 2.17
CA GLU A 476 -4.92 20.66 3.03
C GLU A 476 -4.70 19.17 2.74
N ARG A 477 -4.46 18.79 1.49
CA ARG A 477 -4.10 17.41 1.11
C ARG A 477 -2.72 17.04 1.64
N ALA A 478 -1.73 17.90 1.47
CA ALA A 478 -0.38 17.69 2.00
C ALA A 478 -0.40 17.55 3.53
N ASP A 479 -1.13 18.43 4.22
CA ASP A 479 -1.27 18.37 5.69
C ASP A 479 -2.00 17.08 6.16
N ARG A 480 -2.93 16.53 5.36
CA ARG A 480 -3.57 15.23 5.64
C ARG A 480 -2.58 14.08 5.47
N ASN A 481 -1.88 14.03 4.33
CA ASN A 481 -0.88 13.00 4.07
C ASN A 481 0.23 13.02 5.12
N GLU A 482 0.67 14.19 5.57
CA GLU A 482 1.68 14.30 6.63
C GLU A 482 1.17 13.73 7.97
N ARG A 483 -0.10 13.96 8.31
CA ARG A 483 -0.71 13.38 9.53
C ARG A 483 -0.84 11.86 9.44
N GLU A 484 -1.24 11.35 8.27
CA GLU A 484 -1.37 9.91 8.04
C GLU A 484 0.01 9.23 8.04
N SER A 485 1.02 9.85 7.42
CA SER A 485 2.41 9.36 7.47
C SER A 485 2.94 9.30 8.89
N ARG A 486 2.71 10.34 9.71
CA ARG A 486 3.11 10.33 11.13
C ARG A 486 2.37 9.25 11.93
N ALA A 487 1.07 9.04 11.67
CA ALA A 487 0.31 7.99 12.33
C ALA A 487 0.81 6.58 11.97
N LEU A 488 1.19 6.36 10.71
CA LEU A 488 1.79 5.11 10.24
C LEU A 488 3.19 4.90 10.85
N GLU A 489 4.01 5.95 10.94
CA GLU A 489 5.31 5.90 11.62
C GLU A 489 5.18 5.54 13.11
N ASP A 490 4.22 6.15 13.81
CA ASP A 490 3.92 5.84 15.20
C ASP A 490 3.48 4.38 15.37
N GLN A 491 2.59 3.88 14.49
CA GLN A 491 2.14 2.48 14.50
C GLN A 491 3.29 1.50 14.22
N ARG A 492 4.13 1.79 13.22
CA ARG A 492 5.31 0.99 12.91
C ARG A 492 6.28 0.93 14.08
N SER A 493 6.54 2.07 14.73
CA SER A 493 7.41 2.11 15.91
C SER A 493 6.87 1.27 17.08
N ALA A 494 5.54 1.21 17.25
CA ALA A 494 4.90 0.38 18.26
C ALA A 494 4.99 -1.11 17.94
N LEU A 495 4.84 -1.50 16.66
CA LEU A 495 5.04 -2.86 16.19
C LEU A 495 6.49 -3.31 16.35
N ASP A 496 7.46 -2.46 16.01
CA ASP A 496 8.90 -2.74 16.19
C ASP A 496 9.26 -2.92 17.68
N ALA A 497 8.73 -2.07 18.55
CA ALA A 497 8.94 -2.20 20.01
C ALA A 497 8.36 -3.51 20.56
N ARG A 498 7.17 -3.91 20.07
CA ARG A 498 6.54 -5.19 20.44
C ARG A 498 7.34 -6.38 19.91
N ARG A 499 7.87 -6.31 18.70
CA ARG A 499 8.71 -7.34 18.09
C ARG A 499 9.96 -7.58 18.94
N LEU A 500 10.65 -6.53 19.34
CA LEU A 500 11.83 -6.62 20.22
C LEU A 500 11.51 -7.29 21.57
N LEU A 501 10.33 -7.02 22.14
CA LEU A 501 9.88 -7.69 23.38
C LEU A 501 9.61 -9.19 23.16
N LEU A 502 9.00 -9.56 22.03
CA LEU A 502 8.75 -10.96 21.68
C LEU A 502 10.07 -11.71 21.43
N GLU A 503 11.01 -11.10 20.70
CA GLU A 503 12.35 -11.66 20.46
C GLU A 503 13.10 -11.89 21.79
N ALA A 504 13.08 -10.90 22.70
CA ALA A 504 13.71 -11.05 24.01
C ALA A 504 13.11 -12.20 24.84
N ARG A 505 11.78 -12.37 24.79
CA ARG A 505 11.07 -13.45 25.50
C ARG A 505 11.37 -14.83 24.89
N ILE A 506 11.50 -14.92 23.58
CA ILE A 506 11.89 -16.16 22.90
C ILE A 506 13.29 -16.60 23.35
N VAL A 507 14.25 -15.66 23.39
CA VAL A 507 15.62 -15.95 23.87
C VAL A 507 15.63 -16.44 25.33
N GLU A 508 14.82 -15.82 26.20
CA GLU A 508 14.67 -16.26 27.59
C GLU A 508 14.13 -17.70 27.68
N LEU A 509 13.08 -18.01 26.92
CA LEU A 509 12.48 -19.35 26.91
C LEU A 509 13.43 -20.40 26.31
N GLU A 510 14.17 -20.06 25.25
CA GLU A 510 15.20 -20.94 24.68
C GLU A 510 16.26 -21.32 25.72
N GLN A 511 16.68 -20.37 26.56
CA GLN A 511 17.59 -20.66 27.68
C GLN A 511 16.95 -21.59 28.72
N THR A 512 15.66 -21.44 29.01
CA THR A 512 14.95 -22.35 29.94
C THR A 512 14.81 -23.77 29.38
N VAL A 513 14.57 -23.91 28.08
CA VAL A 513 14.49 -25.21 27.38
C VAL A 513 15.82 -25.95 27.50
N VAL A 514 16.94 -25.27 27.20
CA VAL A 514 18.29 -25.86 27.34
C VAL A 514 18.55 -26.31 28.79
N ALA A 515 18.13 -25.52 29.78
CA ALA A 515 18.29 -25.90 31.19
C ALA A 515 17.41 -27.10 31.61
N LEU A 516 16.21 -27.22 31.04
CA LEU A 516 15.32 -28.37 31.28
C LEU A 516 15.83 -29.64 30.61
N GLU A 517 16.33 -29.56 29.37
CA GLU A 517 16.95 -30.67 28.66
C GLU A 517 18.20 -31.19 29.38
N GLN A 518 19.04 -30.29 29.90
CA GLN A 518 20.20 -30.67 30.71
C GLN A 518 19.77 -31.45 31.96
N ARG A 519 18.75 -30.97 32.69
CA ARG A 519 18.20 -31.65 33.87
C ARG A 519 17.58 -33.01 33.53
N ALA A 520 16.88 -33.12 32.40
CA ALA A 520 16.35 -34.40 31.93
C ALA A 520 17.48 -35.40 31.67
N SER A 521 18.55 -35.00 30.96
CA SER A 521 19.70 -35.90 30.70
C SER A 521 20.45 -36.27 31.98
N GLU A 522 20.52 -35.38 32.98
CA GLU A 522 21.13 -35.66 34.28
C GLU A 522 20.31 -36.69 35.08
N LEU A 523 18.98 -36.68 34.94
CA LEU A 523 18.09 -37.67 35.53
C LEU A 523 18.14 -39.01 34.80
N GLU A 524 18.20 -39.02 33.47
CA GLU A 524 18.41 -40.25 32.68
C GLU A 524 19.76 -40.90 32.99
N LYS A 525 20.83 -40.11 33.15
CA LYS A 525 22.14 -40.63 33.61
C LYS A 525 22.10 -41.13 35.05
N ARG A 526 21.11 -40.69 35.83
CA ARG A 526 20.85 -41.13 37.21
C ARG A 526 19.90 -42.32 37.29
N ASP A 527 19.28 -42.80 36.21
CA ASP A 527 18.66 -44.12 36.17
C ASP A 527 19.78 -45.17 36.08
N ALA A 528 20.52 -45.59 37.12
CA ALA A 528 20.13 -46.23 38.39
C ALA A 528 18.96 -47.21 38.37
N GLY A 529 18.54 -47.71 37.20
CA GLY A 529 17.73 -48.92 37.11
C GLY A 529 18.57 -50.20 37.33
N GLU A 530 19.81 -50.23 36.85
CA GLU A 530 20.63 -51.45 36.82
C GLU A 530 21.16 -51.88 38.20
N ALA A 531 21.63 -50.93 39.02
CA ALA A 531 22.18 -51.25 40.35
C ALA A 531 21.09 -51.69 41.34
N ALA A 532 19.96 -50.98 41.36
CA ALA A 532 18.82 -51.34 42.21
C ALA A 532 18.13 -52.63 41.71
N ALA A 533 18.02 -52.84 40.40
CA ALA A 533 17.50 -54.11 39.85
C ALA A 533 18.43 -55.30 40.14
N ALA A 534 19.76 -55.11 40.08
CA ALA A 534 20.72 -56.14 40.42
C ALA A 534 20.69 -56.48 41.93
N GLU A 535 20.54 -55.48 42.80
CA GLU A 535 20.40 -55.69 44.24
C GLU A 535 19.09 -56.41 44.59
N ILE A 536 17.96 -55.99 43.99
CA ILE A 536 16.66 -56.67 44.14
C ILE A 536 16.74 -58.11 43.61
N ALA A 537 17.35 -58.33 42.44
CA ALA A 537 17.52 -59.68 41.88
C ALA A 537 18.40 -60.58 42.77
N GLY A 538 19.47 -60.03 43.34
CA GLY A 538 20.34 -60.75 44.29
C GLY A 538 19.65 -61.09 45.60
N LEU A 539 18.82 -60.18 46.14
CA LEU A 539 18.02 -60.44 47.33
C LEU A 539 16.94 -61.51 47.08
N GLU A 540 16.31 -61.49 45.91
CA GLU A 540 15.34 -62.51 45.50
C GLU A 540 15.98 -63.89 45.28
N GLU A 541 17.20 -63.94 44.73
CA GLU A 541 17.98 -65.18 44.59
C GLU A 541 18.39 -65.74 45.96
N ALA A 542 18.88 -64.89 46.86
CA ALA A 542 19.21 -65.28 48.23
C ALA A 542 17.98 -65.82 49.00
N LEU A 543 16.79 -65.26 48.77
CA LEU A 543 15.53 -65.77 49.32
C LEU A 543 15.16 -67.14 48.75
N ARG A 544 15.33 -67.37 47.44
CA ARG A 544 15.08 -68.68 46.80
C ARG A 544 16.02 -69.76 47.35
N ASP A 545 17.32 -69.48 47.41
CA ASP A 545 18.32 -70.40 47.95
C ASP A 545 18.04 -70.77 49.40
N ARG A 546 17.63 -69.78 50.22
CA ARG A 546 17.28 -70.06 51.62
C ARG A 546 15.99 -70.88 51.76
N GLY A 547 15.02 -70.66 50.88
CA GLY A 547 13.82 -71.50 50.77
C GLY A 547 14.15 -72.97 50.51
N HIS A 548 15.15 -73.25 49.67
CA HIS A 548 15.65 -74.61 49.43
C HIS A 548 16.31 -75.22 50.68
N VAL A 549 17.09 -74.45 51.43
CA VAL A 549 17.71 -74.93 52.69
C VAL A 549 16.64 -75.28 53.73
N ILE A 550 15.60 -74.46 53.88
CA ILE A 550 14.50 -74.75 54.81
C ILE A 550 13.75 -76.02 54.39
N ALA A 551 13.50 -76.21 53.09
CA ALA A 551 12.86 -77.43 52.60
C ALA A 551 13.66 -78.70 52.94
N SER A 552 14.99 -78.64 52.84
CA SER A 552 15.89 -79.72 53.23
C SER A 552 15.88 -79.98 54.73
N LEU A 553 15.98 -78.93 55.56
CA LEU A 553 15.94 -79.05 57.03
C LEU A 553 14.59 -79.60 57.52
N MET A 554 13.47 -79.19 56.92
CA MET A 554 12.15 -79.76 57.24
C MET A 554 12.05 -81.23 56.86
N ALA A 555 12.63 -81.64 55.73
CA ALA A 555 12.63 -83.04 55.32
C ALA A 555 13.46 -83.89 56.29
N GLN A 556 14.63 -83.40 56.72
CA GLN A 556 15.47 -84.04 57.72
C GLN A 556 14.77 -84.15 59.09
N LEU A 557 14.07 -83.09 59.52
CA LEU A 557 13.32 -83.11 60.77
C LEU A 557 12.18 -84.14 60.72
N ARG A 558 11.39 -84.16 59.65
CA ARG A 558 10.32 -85.17 59.45
C ARG A 558 10.86 -86.59 59.43
N GLU A 559 12.02 -86.79 58.81
CA GLU A 559 12.66 -88.10 58.75
C GLU A 559 13.19 -88.52 60.13
N SER A 560 13.81 -87.63 60.88
CA SER A 560 14.21 -87.91 62.26
C SER A 560 13.00 -88.19 63.17
N GLU A 561 11.89 -87.46 63.03
CA GLU A 561 10.64 -87.75 63.75
C GLU A 561 10.07 -89.14 63.40
N ARG A 562 10.16 -89.54 62.12
CA ARG A 562 9.74 -90.87 61.66
C ARG A 562 10.59 -91.96 62.30
N VAL A 563 11.92 -91.85 62.18
CA VAL A 563 12.88 -92.82 62.74
C VAL A 563 12.80 -92.84 64.27
N GLY A 564 12.60 -91.69 64.91
CA GLY A 564 12.40 -91.60 66.36
C GLY A 564 11.15 -92.34 66.84
N LYS A 565 10.03 -92.25 66.12
CA LYS A 565 8.82 -93.04 66.43
C LYS A 565 9.07 -94.53 66.30
N GLU A 566 9.74 -94.96 65.23
CA GLU A 566 10.10 -96.37 65.01
C GLU A 566 10.98 -96.91 66.16
N LEU A 567 11.98 -96.15 66.61
CA LEU A 567 12.84 -96.54 67.73
C LEU A 567 12.12 -96.54 69.09
N VAL A 568 11.15 -95.65 69.31
CA VAL A 568 10.31 -95.64 70.53
C VAL A 568 9.38 -96.84 70.55
N ASP A 569 8.78 -97.18 69.42
CA ASP A 569 7.95 -98.39 69.28
C ASP A 569 8.79 -99.64 69.55
N GLU A 570 10.01 -99.73 69.00
CA GLU A 570 10.96 -100.81 69.28
C GLU A 570 11.32 -100.90 70.78
N LEU A 571 11.66 -99.79 71.44
CA LEU A 571 11.87 -99.77 72.89
C LEU A 571 10.64 -100.24 73.68
N GLY A 572 9.44 -99.82 73.27
CA GLY A 572 8.18 -100.26 73.87
C GLY A 572 7.98 -101.77 73.78
N THR A 573 8.33 -102.37 72.65
CA THR A 573 8.27 -103.84 72.48
C THR A 573 9.27 -104.57 73.38
N VAL A 574 10.47 -104.02 73.58
CA VAL A 574 11.50 -104.61 74.47
C VAL A 574 11.10 -104.52 75.95
N PHE A 575 10.47 -103.42 76.37
CA PHE A 575 9.95 -103.26 77.74
C PHE A 575 8.76 -104.18 78.06
N ALA A 576 7.90 -104.46 77.09
CA ALA A 576 6.76 -105.37 77.25
C ALA A 576 7.18 -106.84 77.46
N SER A 577 8.45 -107.19 77.16
CA SER A 577 9.01 -108.54 77.30
C SER A 577 9.78 -108.84 78.61
N ALA A 578 9.76 -107.93 79.60
CA ALA A 578 10.41 -108.16 80.91
C ALA A 578 9.43 -108.73 81.98
N PRO A 579 9.78 -109.77 82.76
CA PRO A 579 8.85 -110.41 83.71
C PRO A 579 8.73 -109.63 85.03
N ALA A 580 7.50 -109.59 85.56
CA ALA A 580 7.14 -108.98 86.84
C ALA A 580 7.71 -109.77 88.04
N GLY A 581 8.28 -109.06 89.02
CA GLY A 581 8.74 -109.62 90.30
C GLY A 581 8.68 -108.58 91.42
N ASP A 582 8.06 -108.98 92.52
CA ASP A 582 7.66 -108.23 93.72
C ASP A 582 8.77 -108.16 94.80
N GLY A 583 8.76 -107.13 95.66
CA GLY A 583 9.46 -107.09 96.97
C GLY A 583 10.59 -106.03 97.18
N GLY A 584 10.41 -105.11 98.15
CA GLY A 584 11.48 -104.22 98.72
C GLY A 584 12.19 -104.84 99.95
N PRO A 585 12.80 -104.08 100.89
CA PRO A 585 13.62 -102.85 100.87
C PRO A 585 15.06 -103.06 101.46
N GLY A 586 15.96 -102.05 101.37
CA GLY A 586 16.97 -101.76 102.41
C GLY A 586 18.50 -101.86 102.12
N GLN A 587 19.16 -100.69 102.13
CA GLN A 587 20.55 -100.32 102.58
C GLN A 587 21.77 -101.11 102.04
N ALA A 588 22.65 -100.51 101.21
CA ALA A 588 23.69 -99.49 101.47
C ALA A 588 24.96 -100.03 102.17
N ALA A 589 26.08 -100.11 101.42
CA ALA A 589 27.28 -99.28 101.61
C ALA A 589 28.59 -99.97 101.13
N ASP A 590 29.30 -99.23 100.30
CA ASP A 590 30.76 -99.06 100.20
C ASP A 590 31.68 -100.09 99.48
N GLY A 591 32.51 -99.53 98.62
CA GLY A 591 33.93 -99.85 98.40
C GLY A 591 34.37 -101.18 97.77
N GLY A 592 35.09 -101.08 96.64
CA GLY A 592 36.34 -101.83 96.48
C GLY A 592 36.46 -102.79 95.28
N GLN A 593 37.46 -102.48 94.45
CA GLN A 593 38.00 -103.17 93.27
C GLN A 593 38.15 -104.70 93.30
N GLY A 594 38.06 -105.32 92.11
CA GLY A 594 38.64 -106.63 91.80
C GLY A 594 37.89 -107.36 90.69
N GLY A 595 38.46 -107.46 89.49
CA GLY A 595 37.75 -107.83 88.26
C GLY A 595 37.44 -109.32 88.04
N ALA A 596 36.65 -109.59 87.01
CA ALA A 596 36.60 -110.85 86.27
C ALA A 596 35.80 -110.68 84.97
N LEU A 597 36.14 -111.53 84.01
CA LEU A 597 35.67 -111.62 82.63
C LEU A 597 34.21 -112.11 82.47
N ALA A 598 33.68 -111.83 81.28
CA ALA A 598 32.69 -112.61 80.50
C ALA A 598 31.18 -112.39 80.73
N GLY A 599 30.44 -112.48 79.60
CA GLY A 599 28.98 -112.68 79.54
C GLY A 599 28.25 -111.50 78.87
N GLN A 600 28.04 -111.55 77.55
CA GLN A 600 26.80 -112.02 76.90
C GLN A 600 25.58 -111.11 77.12
N GLY A 601 24.96 -110.75 75.99
CA GLY A 601 23.84 -109.84 75.88
C GLY A 601 22.67 -110.18 76.79
N GLY A 602 22.50 -109.37 77.82
CA GLY A 602 21.24 -109.25 78.55
C GLY A 602 20.38 -108.12 77.94
N PRO A 603 19.05 -108.18 78.09
CA PRO A 603 18.11 -107.20 77.54
C PRO A 603 18.43 -105.74 77.92
N GLY A 604 19.12 -105.50 79.03
CA GLY A 604 19.56 -104.16 79.44
C GLY A 604 20.59 -103.49 78.52
N GLY A 605 21.46 -104.25 77.85
CA GLY A 605 22.47 -103.68 76.94
C GLY A 605 21.89 -103.20 75.61
N ALA A 606 20.88 -103.90 75.09
CA ALA A 606 20.14 -103.49 73.90
C ALA A 606 19.25 -102.26 74.17
N VAL A 607 18.62 -102.20 75.34
CA VAL A 607 17.85 -101.04 75.79
C VAL A 607 18.73 -99.80 75.93
N GLU A 608 19.94 -99.94 76.48
CA GLU A 608 20.88 -98.82 76.63
C GLU A 608 21.38 -98.30 75.28
N ALA A 609 21.64 -99.19 74.31
CA ALA A 609 22.03 -98.81 72.96
C ALA A 609 20.91 -98.08 72.19
N LEU A 610 19.66 -98.57 72.28
CA LEU A 610 18.49 -97.90 71.69
C LEU A 610 18.23 -96.54 72.33
N ARG A 611 18.38 -96.40 73.65
CA ARG A 611 18.31 -95.10 74.35
C ARG A 611 19.37 -94.14 73.87
N GLN A 612 20.63 -94.57 73.72
CA GLN A 612 21.72 -93.73 73.20
C GLN A 612 21.45 -93.27 71.77
N GLN A 613 20.86 -94.12 70.91
CA GLN A 613 20.44 -93.75 69.56
C GLN A 613 19.31 -92.73 69.56
N LEU A 614 18.30 -92.90 70.43
CA LEU A 614 17.20 -91.94 70.60
C LEU A 614 17.70 -90.59 71.14
N ASP A 615 18.62 -90.58 72.09
CA ASP A 615 19.24 -89.35 72.59
C ASP A 615 20.07 -88.65 71.51
N ALA A 616 20.79 -89.40 70.69
CA ALA A 616 21.53 -88.85 69.55
C ALA A 616 20.59 -88.26 68.50
N LEU A 617 19.48 -88.94 68.22
CA LEU A 617 18.48 -88.49 67.27
C LEU A 617 17.70 -87.26 67.79
N ALA A 618 17.38 -87.22 69.08
CA ALA A 618 16.78 -86.05 69.72
C ALA A 618 17.71 -84.82 69.68
N ARG A 619 19.02 -85.02 69.91
CA ARG A 619 20.03 -83.95 69.74
C ARG A 619 20.09 -83.46 68.29
N SER A 620 20.05 -84.37 67.31
CA SER A 620 20.04 -84.02 65.89
C SER A 620 18.77 -83.27 65.49
N ALA A 621 17.60 -83.71 65.94
CA ALA A 621 16.32 -83.05 65.67
C ALA A 621 16.26 -81.65 66.30
N ALA A 622 16.75 -81.50 67.54
CA ALA A 622 16.85 -80.20 68.20
C ALA A 622 17.81 -79.25 67.45
N SER A 623 18.92 -79.76 66.90
CA SER A 623 19.83 -78.98 66.07
C SER A 623 19.15 -78.54 64.77
N SER A 624 18.49 -79.45 64.06
CA SER A 624 17.77 -79.13 62.82
C SER A 624 16.62 -78.14 63.04
N GLU A 625 15.93 -78.21 64.18
CA GLU A 625 14.89 -77.25 64.54
C GLU A 625 15.48 -75.87 64.87
N ALA A 626 16.61 -75.82 65.59
CA ALA A 626 17.32 -74.57 65.84
C ALA A 626 17.81 -73.92 64.53
N ASP A 627 18.35 -74.71 63.61
CA ASP A 627 18.80 -74.24 62.28
C ASP A 627 17.63 -73.74 61.42
N LEU A 628 16.46 -74.39 61.52
CA LEU A 628 15.23 -73.96 60.84
C LEU A 628 14.73 -72.62 61.39
N ARG A 629 14.74 -72.43 62.72
CA ARG A 629 14.39 -71.15 63.36
C ARG A 629 15.36 -70.04 62.96
N ALA A 630 16.66 -70.32 62.94
CA ALA A 630 17.68 -69.38 62.48
C ALA A 630 17.51 -69.02 60.99
N ALA A 631 17.15 -70.00 60.14
CA ALA A 631 16.83 -69.76 58.73
C ALA A 631 15.59 -68.86 58.56
N GLY A 632 14.55 -69.07 59.36
CA GLY A 632 13.34 -68.24 59.36
C GLY A 632 13.61 -66.78 59.72
N TRP A 633 14.45 -66.52 60.72
CA TRP A 633 14.87 -65.15 61.06
C TRP A 633 15.65 -64.47 59.92
N LYS A 634 16.48 -65.22 59.20
CA LYS A 634 17.24 -64.67 58.07
C LYS A 634 16.36 -64.33 56.87
N ILE A 635 15.32 -65.12 56.59
CA ILE A 635 14.32 -64.79 55.56
C ILE A 635 13.56 -63.52 55.94
N ALA A 636 13.07 -63.42 57.18
CA ALA A 636 12.36 -62.23 57.63
C ALA A 636 13.24 -60.96 57.64
N GLN A 637 14.58 -61.11 57.69
CA GLN A 637 15.52 -60.01 57.50
C GLN A 637 15.61 -59.64 56.00
N LEU A 638 15.85 -60.62 55.13
CA LEU A 638 15.97 -60.40 53.67
C LEU A 638 14.68 -59.84 53.06
N GLU A 639 13.51 -60.26 53.53
CA GLU A 639 12.22 -59.71 53.10
C GLU A 639 12.06 -58.24 53.51
N ARG A 640 12.54 -57.85 54.69
CA ARG A 640 12.55 -56.44 55.12
C ARG A 640 13.49 -55.60 54.26
N GLU A 641 14.71 -56.10 54.04
CA GLU A 641 15.70 -55.47 53.16
C GLU A 641 15.17 -55.33 51.72
N LEU A 642 14.47 -56.33 51.19
CA LEU A 642 13.81 -56.27 49.88
C LEU A 642 12.67 -55.23 49.83
N THR A 643 11.88 -55.15 50.90
CA THR A 643 10.77 -54.19 50.98
C THR A 643 11.28 -52.75 51.08
N GLU A 644 12.37 -52.55 51.82
CA GLU A 644 13.07 -51.27 51.94
C GLU A 644 13.72 -50.86 50.62
N ALA A 645 14.42 -51.78 49.92
CA ALA A 645 15.00 -51.56 48.59
C ALA A 645 13.95 -51.23 47.52
N ARG A 646 12.75 -51.83 47.59
CA ARG A 646 11.62 -51.48 46.71
C ARG A 646 10.99 -50.13 47.05
N GLY A 647 11.06 -49.70 48.30
CA GLY A 647 10.51 -48.41 48.77
C GLY A 647 11.43 -47.21 48.53
N THR A 648 12.75 -47.41 48.58
CA THR A 648 13.75 -46.37 48.28
C THR A 648 13.89 -46.07 46.78
N ALA A 649 13.48 -47.01 45.92
CA ALA A 649 13.40 -46.85 44.45
C ALA A 649 12.20 -46.00 43.98
N GLY A 650 11.78 -44.97 44.74
CA GLY A 650 10.58 -44.16 44.46
C GLY A 650 10.51 -43.64 43.02
N SER A 651 9.35 -43.76 42.35
CA SER A 651 9.17 -43.65 40.89
C SER A 651 9.91 -42.48 40.19
N PRO A 652 11.10 -42.72 39.59
CA PRO A 652 11.69 -41.81 38.60
C PRO A 652 10.78 -41.44 37.42
N PRO A 653 9.84 -42.29 36.93
CA PRO A 653 9.02 -41.91 35.76
C PRO A 653 8.10 -40.70 36.01
N ALA A 654 7.64 -40.43 37.24
CA ALA A 654 6.74 -39.31 37.49
C ALA A 654 7.44 -37.94 37.39
N LEU A 655 8.68 -37.84 37.89
CA LEU A 655 9.51 -36.63 37.75
C LEU A 655 9.99 -36.43 36.31
N HIS A 656 10.26 -37.53 35.60
CA HIS A 656 10.57 -37.50 34.17
C HIS A 656 9.38 -36.99 33.35
N GLU A 657 8.18 -37.52 33.61
CA GLU A 657 6.94 -37.11 32.95
C GLU A 657 6.58 -35.63 33.23
N GLU A 658 6.80 -35.14 34.46
CA GLU A 658 6.62 -33.72 34.79
C GLU A 658 7.63 -32.80 34.05
N LEU A 659 8.88 -33.23 33.89
CA LEU A 659 9.91 -32.48 33.14
C LEU A 659 9.65 -32.50 31.63
N GLU A 660 9.22 -33.64 31.08
CA GLU A 660 8.80 -33.76 29.68
C GLU A 660 7.60 -32.84 29.40
N GLN A 661 6.59 -32.83 30.28
CA GLN A 661 5.44 -31.93 30.16
C GLN A 661 5.86 -30.45 30.22
N ALA A 662 6.79 -30.09 31.11
CA ALA A 662 7.31 -28.72 31.20
C ALA A 662 8.11 -28.30 29.95
N LEU A 663 8.90 -29.22 29.38
CA LEU A 663 9.66 -29.00 28.15
C LEU A 663 8.71 -28.78 26.96
N VAL A 664 7.69 -29.62 26.81
CA VAL A 664 6.66 -29.51 25.76
C VAL A 664 5.91 -28.18 25.90
N ALA A 665 5.57 -27.76 27.14
CA ALA A 665 4.91 -26.49 27.38
C ALA A 665 5.79 -25.28 27.00
N ALA A 666 7.08 -25.29 27.35
CA ALA A 666 8.01 -24.22 27.01
C ALA A 666 8.24 -24.11 25.49
N GLN A 667 8.39 -25.25 24.80
CA GLN A 667 8.50 -25.30 23.34
C GLN A 667 7.23 -24.80 22.64
N ALA A 668 6.05 -25.11 23.18
CA ALA A 668 4.78 -24.60 22.67
C ALA A 668 4.64 -23.07 22.87
N GLU A 669 5.12 -22.51 23.98
CA GLU A 669 5.15 -21.05 24.22
C GLU A 669 6.07 -20.33 23.22
N ILE A 670 7.27 -20.86 22.98
CA ILE A 670 8.20 -20.34 21.95
C ILE A 670 7.55 -20.34 20.57
N ALA A 671 6.90 -21.45 20.18
CA ALA A 671 6.20 -21.55 18.91
C ALA A 671 5.03 -20.56 18.80
N ALA A 672 4.32 -20.27 19.91
CA ALA A 672 3.26 -19.27 19.93
C ALA A 672 3.80 -17.84 19.76
N LEU A 673 4.93 -17.52 20.40
CA LEU A 673 5.58 -16.21 20.30
C LEU A 673 6.18 -15.95 18.91
N ARG A 674 6.79 -16.96 18.28
CA ARG A 674 7.30 -16.86 16.90
C ARG A 674 6.17 -16.57 15.91
N ARG A 675 5.04 -17.26 16.02
CA ARG A 675 3.84 -16.96 15.21
C ARG A 675 3.28 -15.56 15.47
N ALA A 676 3.43 -15.02 16.68
CA ALA A 676 3.03 -13.65 16.98
C ALA A 676 3.95 -12.63 16.30
N ALA A 677 5.27 -12.86 16.31
CA ALA A 677 6.25 -12.02 15.62
C ALA A 677 6.04 -12.02 14.10
N GLU A 678 5.83 -13.19 13.48
CA GLU A 678 5.56 -13.31 12.04
C GLU A 678 4.28 -12.57 11.61
N ARG A 679 3.25 -12.55 12.48
CA ARG A 679 2.01 -11.79 12.21
C ARG A 679 2.27 -10.28 12.21
N ASP A 680 3.13 -9.81 13.11
CA ASP A 680 3.50 -8.41 13.18
C ASP A 680 4.35 -8.02 11.94
N ASP A 681 5.25 -8.87 11.46
CA ASP A 681 5.99 -8.67 10.19
C ASP A 681 5.05 -8.57 8.97
N VAL A 682 4.03 -9.42 8.91
CA VAL A 682 2.99 -9.36 7.87
C VAL A 682 2.14 -8.11 7.99
N ALA A 683 1.90 -7.60 9.21
CA ALA A 683 1.18 -6.34 9.42
C ALA A 683 2.00 -5.16 8.87
N VAL A 684 3.28 -5.09 9.20
CA VAL A 684 4.21 -4.06 8.67
C VAL A 684 4.27 -4.11 7.14
N ALA A 685 4.42 -5.31 6.54
CA ALA A 685 4.46 -5.45 5.09
C ALA A 685 3.14 -5.03 4.40
N ARG A 686 1.99 -5.20 5.06
CA ARG A 686 0.70 -4.72 4.55
C ARG A 686 0.58 -3.21 4.60
N GLU A 687 1.11 -2.58 5.64
CA GLU A 687 1.17 -1.13 5.77
C GLU A 687 2.09 -0.51 4.72
N ASP A 688 3.27 -1.09 4.48
CA ASP A 688 4.20 -0.66 3.41
C ASP A 688 3.53 -0.75 2.03
N VAL A 689 2.74 -1.80 1.77
CA VAL A 689 1.98 -1.94 0.52
C VAL A 689 0.82 -0.95 0.44
N ALA A 690 0.19 -0.59 1.56
CA ALA A 690 -0.86 0.42 1.60
C ALA A 690 -0.29 1.82 1.29
N ALA A 691 0.82 2.19 1.93
CA ALA A 691 1.54 3.44 1.67
C ALA A 691 1.98 3.53 0.20
N ALA A 692 2.56 2.47 -0.36
CA ALA A 692 2.97 2.45 -1.77
C ALA A 692 1.79 2.61 -2.75
N ARG A 693 0.58 2.13 -2.39
CA ARG A 693 -0.62 2.33 -3.22
C ARG A 693 -1.12 3.76 -3.17
N GLU A 694 -1.00 4.41 -2.02
CA GLU A 694 -1.37 5.80 -1.83
C GLU A 694 -0.41 6.73 -2.57
N ASP A 695 0.90 6.49 -2.51
CA ASP A 695 1.90 7.20 -3.33
C ASP A 695 1.60 7.10 -4.83
N VAL A 696 1.17 5.92 -5.29
CA VAL A 696 0.75 5.73 -6.68
C VAL A 696 -0.55 6.47 -7.02
N ALA A 697 -1.46 6.63 -6.06
CA ALA A 697 -2.68 7.41 -6.24
C ALA A 697 -2.38 8.91 -6.32
N VAL A 698 -1.52 9.43 -5.44
CA VAL A 698 -1.04 10.81 -5.46
C VAL A 698 -0.32 11.12 -6.77
N ALA A 699 0.60 10.25 -7.21
CA ALA A 699 1.30 10.41 -8.48
C ALA A 699 0.36 10.46 -9.70
N ARG A 700 -0.79 9.75 -9.65
CA ARG A 700 -1.81 9.82 -10.71
C ARG A 700 -2.57 11.14 -10.71
N GLU A 701 -2.86 11.70 -9.54
CA GLU A 701 -3.47 13.02 -9.42
C GLU A 701 -2.52 14.12 -9.88
N ASP A 702 -1.23 14.06 -9.49
CA ASP A 702 -0.21 15.01 -9.96
C ASP A 702 -0.09 15.00 -11.49
N VAL A 703 -0.14 13.82 -12.12
CA VAL A 703 -0.17 13.68 -13.58
C VAL A 703 -1.43 14.30 -14.20
N ALA A 704 -2.56 14.29 -13.50
CA ALA A 704 -3.79 14.94 -13.96
C ALA A 704 -3.67 16.48 -13.89
N VAL A 705 -3.12 17.02 -12.79
CA VAL A 705 -2.86 18.46 -12.64
C VAL A 705 -1.89 18.96 -13.70
N VAL A 706 -0.79 18.25 -13.96
CA VAL A 706 0.17 18.60 -15.02
C VAL A 706 -0.49 18.65 -16.41
N ARG A 707 -1.49 17.80 -16.68
CA ARG A 707 -2.23 17.85 -17.95
C ARG A 707 -3.10 19.09 -18.06
N GLU A 708 -3.68 19.53 -16.95
CA GLU A 708 -4.48 20.75 -16.86
C GLU A 708 -3.61 22.00 -17.02
N ASP A 709 -2.46 22.06 -16.33
CA ASP A 709 -1.47 23.14 -16.49
C ASP A 709 -0.96 23.25 -17.95
N VAL A 710 -0.75 22.10 -18.62
CA VAL A 710 -0.37 22.07 -20.04
C VAL A 710 -1.49 22.57 -20.96
N ALA A 711 -2.76 22.42 -20.56
CA ALA A 711 -3.89 22.97 -21.30
C ALA A 711 -3.95 24.49 -21.14
N VAL A 712 -3.80 25.00 -19.92
CA VAL A 712 -3.75 26.45 -19.63
C VAL A 712 -2.59 27.13 -20.36
N ALA A 713 -1.39 26.53 -20.32
CA ALA A 713 -0.22 27.07 -21.04
C ALA A 713 -0.43 27.14 -22.57
N ARG A 714 -1.29 26.29 -23.15
CA ARG A 714 -1.65 26.38 -24.57
C ARG A 714 -2.58 27.53 -24.86
N GLU A 715 -3.50 27.86 -23.95
CA GLU A 715 -4.36 29.04 -24.06
C GLU A 715 -3.54 30.32 -23.92
N ASP A 716 -2.63 30.40 -22.95
CA ASP A 716 -1.72 31.56 -22.80
C ASP A 716 -0.88 31.80 -24.05
N VAL A 717 -0.37 30.74 -24.68
CA VAL A 717 0.37 30.84 -25.96
C VAL A 717 -0.53 31.34 -27.10
N ALA A 718 -1.83 31.06 -27.07
CA ALA A 718 -2.76 31.59 -28.05
C ALA A 718 -2.99 33.09 -27.84
N VAL A 719 -3.14 33.55 -26.59
CA VAL A 719 -3.28 34.96 -26.23
C VAL A 719 -2.03 35.76 -26.63
N VAL A 720 -0.83 35.25 -26.33
CA VAL A 720 0.44 35.90 -26.73
C VAL A 720 0.56 36.04 -28.25
N ARG A 721 0.04 35.09 -29.03
CA ARG A 721 0.03 35.20 -30.50
C ARG A 721 -0.90 36.31 -30.99
N GLU A 722 -2.02 36.51 -30.31
CA GLU A 722 -2.96 37.60 -30.60
C GLU A 722 -2.35 38.96 -30.25
N ASP A 723 -1.73 39.09 -29.07
CA ASP A 723 -1.01 40.31 -28.66
C ASP A 723 0.14 40.66 -29.62
N VAL A 724 0.89 39.66 -30.11
CA VAL A 724 1.94 39.86 -31.13
C VAL A 724 1.35 40.32 -32.47
N ALA A 725 0.13 39.89 -32.81
CA ALA A 725 -0.54 40.36 -34.02
C ALA A 725 -0.94 41.84 -33.89
N VAL A 726 -1.50 42.22 -32.74
CA VAL A 726 -1.85 43.63 -32.42
C VAL A 726 -0.61 44.52 -32.41
N ALA A 727 0.48 44.09 -31.76
CA ALA A 727 1.73 44.84 -31.74
C ALA A 727 2.33 45.04 -33.15
N ARG A 728 2.12 44.11 -34.08
CA ARG A 728 2.53 44.26 -35.48
C ARG A 728 1.70 45.29 -36.22
N GLU A 729 0.39 45.37 -35.94
CA GLU A 729 -0.47 46.44 -36.46
C GLU A 729 -0.06 47.80 -35.91
N ASP A 730 0.20 47.91 -34.59
CA ASP A 730 0.67 49.16 -33.98
C ASP A 730 2.02 49.62 -34.54
N VAL A 731 2.97 48.71 -34.77
CA VAL A 731 4.25 49.03 -35.42
C VAL A 731 4.06 49.48 -36.87
N ALA A 732 3.07 48.93 -37.59
CA ALA A 732 2.73 49.40 -38.93
C ALA A 732 2.17 50.83 -38.90
N VAL A 733 1.31 51.14 -37.93
CA VAL A 733 0.76 52.50 -37.72
C VAL A 733 1.88 53.49 -37.34
N VAL A 734 2.79 53.13 -36.43
CA VAL A 734 3.93 53.99 -36.07
C VAL A 734 4.88 54.20 -37.26
N ARG A 735 5.04 53.20 -38.13
CA ARG A 735 5.84 53.34 -39.35
C ARG A 735 5.20 54.30 -40.35
N ASP A 736 3.87 54.34 -40.42
CA ASP A 736 3.13 55.29 -41.25
C ASP A 736 3.11 56.70 -40.63
N ASP A 737 3.11 56.83 -39.29
CA ASP A 737 3.16 58.11 -38.57
C ASP A 737 4.57 58.73 -38.52
N VAL A 738 5.63 57.91 -38.50
CA VAL A 738 7.04 58.34 -38.65
C VAL A 738 7.35 58.47 -40.14
N GLY A 739 6.60 59.32 -40.83
CA GLY A 739 6.85 59.72 -42.21
C GLY A 739 8.16 60.51 -42.31
N VAL A 740 9.29 59.81 -42.38
CA VAL A 740 10.54 60.40 -42.87
C VAL A 740 10.52 60.28 -44.39
N PRO A 741 10.38 61.39 -45.14
CA PRO A 741 10.39 61.31 -46.60
C PRO A 741 11.74 60.75 -47.08
N PRO A 742 11.75 59.86 -48.08
CA PRO A 742 12.96 59.14 -48.52
C PRO A 742 14.11 60.06 -48.95
N GLU A 743 13.82 61.33 -49.26
CA GLU A 743 14.78 62.38 -49.61
C GLU A 743 15.73 62.77 -48.45
N VAL A 744 15.30 62.63 -47.19
CA VAL A 744 16.14 62.97 -46.01
C VAL A 744 17.19 61.90 -45.74
N ILE A 745 16.89 60.63 -46.04
CA ILE A 745 17.83 59.52 -45.87
C ILE A 745 18.95 59.60 -46.94
N GLU A 746 18.62 59.96 -48.18
CA GLU A 746 19.62 60.13 -49.24
C GLU A 746 20.57 61.31 -48.99
N GLN A 747 20.07 62.44 -48.47
CA GLN A 747 20.91 63.60 -48.14
C GLN A 747 21.86 63.33 -46.97
N THR A 748 21.44 62.54 -45.99
CA THR A 748 22.28 62.21 -44.81
C THR A 748 23.41 61.23 -45.19
N VAL A 749 23.12 60.27 -46.06
CA VAL A 749 24.13 59.33 -46.58
C VAL A 749 25.14 60.02 -47.50
N LEU A 750 24.68 60.96 -48.34
CA LEU A 750 25.58 61.76 -49.19
C LEU A 750 26.50 62.69 -48.37
N LEU A 751 25.99 63.33 -47.31
CA LEU A 751 26.81 64.16 -46.42
C LEU A 751 27.88 63.36 -45.68
N GLN A 752 27.55 62.13 -45.27
CA GLN A 752 28.48 61.26 -44.56
C GLN A 752 29.55 60.66 -45.50
N GLN A 753 29.19 60.37 -46.75
CA GLN A 753 30.14 59.96 -47.79
C GLN A 753 31.09 61.09 -48.20
N VAL A 754 30.60 62.33 -48.33
CA VAL A 754 31.45 63.50 -48.63
C VAL A 754 32.38 63.84 -47.46
N ALA A 755 31.92 63.75 -46.21
CA ALA A 755 32.76 63.94 -45.03
C ALA A 755 33.91 62.91 -44.96
N SER A 756 33.59 61.63 -45.23
CA SER A 756 34.61 60.56 -45.25
C SER A 756 35.61 60.69 -46.40
N ALA A 757 35.22 61.29 -47.53
CA ALA A 757 36.11 61.52 -48.67
C ALA A 757 37.03 62.73 -48.48
N VAL A 758 36.62 63.74 -47.70
CA VAL A 758 37.45 64.91 -47.36
C VAL A 758 38.48 64.56 -46.28
N GLU A 759 38.14 63.71 -45.31
CA GLU A 759 39.10 63.19 -44.32
C GLU A 759 40.15 62.24 -44.93
N ALA A 760 39.86 61.62 -46.08
CA ALA A 760 40.79 60.75 -46.79
C ALA A 760 41.72 61.50 -47.77
N SER A 761 41.54 62.81 -47.97
CA SER A 761 42.27 63.60 -48.98
C SER A 761 43.04 64.80 -48.43
N VAL A 762 43.19 64.90 -47.10
CA VAL A 762 44.11 65.80 -46.38
C VAL A 762 45.11 64.94 -45.63
#